data_AF-A0A921E8W9-F1
#
_entry.id   AF-A0A921E8W9-F1
#
_cell.length_a   1.000
_cell.length_b   1.000
_cell.length_c   1.000
_cell.angle_alpha   90.00
_cell.angle_beta   90.00
_cell.angle_gamma   90.00
#
_symmetry.space_group_name_H-M   'P 1'
#
loop_
_entity.id
_entity.type
_entity.pdbx_description
1 polymer ?
#
loop_
_entity_poly.entity_id
_entity_poly.type
_entity_poly.pdbx_seq_one_letter_code
_entity_poly.pdbx_strand_id
1 'polypeptide(L)'
;MPKYGYIRVSLSEIISGQPNMIYSYPTGEDIDAEAVFDGTKAIREFLNLRECYAQWSSPRGHYFSLVTPNPASADGSCFVITLRLDNECALSGRRTAQLLGELKKALVEDRSLSDDAVEHCFVSAGVPAEPERLKSWQYVRPLTSASAPKQPLCYRTYASSSELDATLSFPSQVEYACYDRVLVVPATASLRPGSRLDRITAQLKREYTVIAPVGCSPSRIVVADGERLTLTFTKAGFNPRSENISVGAPSPYVRYEGPALRVKTAAESGMGFVRRVPLEVRSSKGIPVNGYTINVNGRPVNTMEPYIEITERDLSPDGTTEIQVASNNYKPLKVLKSPAELINCEKVELVLEPVEQGITLRLDFGGGRIFTQEITLEKNTPEYSQLHSGNFHGFRAHRLTVAGNAEVYNVDMKSPSRQSVPAAQPAAVSSDVHVAATSHMQQPQASARPVAPVFDRATPDMGKKRKDKARNARELRKEIAADTDNQPVAPDNTVEETVVGDKHSSKGLWAVVIVLVLIIAGCIAYFLLPDSGEQQMAQEVTQEELDAAVATADSQPVAAAAPAAPSADEIADVAYLNDNTKTWKSSELKTDKYKALITAISSGDIDAVVNHEYIIVDKNLNNRIARSIADMLWAAKGSPNESSNIKAMKKYVSEDGTVKVWDLYEALARVKPTEPNPAPRPRR
;
A
#
# COMPACT_ATOMS: atom_id res chain seq x y z
N MET A 1 45.23 0.41 -15.53
CA MET A 1 44.18 -0.31 -14.78
C MET A 1 43.29 -1.02 -15.79
N PRO A 2 42.89 -2.27 -15.54
CA PRO A 2 42.02 -3.02 -16.44
C PRO A 2 40.67 -2.31 -16.60
N LYS A 3 40.12 -2.31 -17.82
CA LYS A 3 38.86 -1.63 -18.16
C LYS A 3 37.67 -2.16 -17.34
N TYR A 4 37.72 -3.44 -16.99
CA TYR A 4 36.71 -4.14 -16.18
C TYR A 4 37.26 -4.48 -14.80
N GLY A 5 37.82 -3.48 -14.10
CA GLY A 5 38.54 -3.67 -12.84
C GLY A 5 37.73 -4.31 -11.70
N TYR A 6 36.40 -4.37 -11.81
CA TYR A 6 35.48 -4.99 -10.84
C TYR A 6 35.20 -6.47 -11.11
N ILE A 7 35.75 -7.04 -12.19
CA ILE A 7 35.54 -8.42 -12.61
C ILE A 7 36.86 -9.19 -12.52
N ARG A 8 36.81 -10.43 -12.02
CA ARG A 8 37.87 -11.42 -12.17
C ARG A 8 37.33 -12.67 -12.84
N VAL A 9 38.14 -13.24 -13.72
CA VAL A 9 37.85 -14.54 -14.34
C VAL A 9 38.98 -15.48 -14.01
N SER A 10 38.65 -16.73 -13.71
CA SER A 10 39.64 -17.79 -13.52
C SER A 10 39.21 -19.04 -14.25
N LEU A 11 40.16 -19.73 -14.87
CA LEU A 11 40.00 -21.06 -15.42
C LEU A 11 40.87 -22.00 -14.58
N SER A 12 40.24 -22.98 -13.95
CA SER A 12 40.92 -23.94 -13.08
C SER A 12 40.49 -25.37 -13.33
N GLU A 13 41.32 -26.31 -12.89
CA GLU A 13 41.07 -27.74 -12.87
C GLU A 13 41.60 -28.31 -11.56
N ILE A 14 41.07 -29.44 -11.10
CA ILE A 14 41.70 -30.21 -10.01
C ILE A 14 42.39 -31.43 -10.60
N ILE A 15 43.72 -31.50 -10.44
CA ILE A 15 44.55 -32.60 -10.90
C ILE A 15 45.11 -33.30 -9.64
N SER A 16 44.82 -34.59 -9.50
CA SER A 16 45.29 -35.39 -8.35
C SER A 16 44.95 -34.79 -6.97
N GLY A 17 43.78 -34.14 -6.87
CA GLY A 17 43.31 -33.49 -5.63
C GLY A 17 43.94 -32.13 -5.33
N GLN A 18 44.80 -31.61 -6.21
CA GLN A 18 45.39 -30.28 -6.09
C GLN A 18 44.76 -29.30 -7.09
N PRO A 19 44.44 -28.06 -6.66
CA PRO A 19 43.95 -27.03 -7.56
C PRO A 19 45.06 -26.60 -8.53
N ASN A 20 44.77 -26.65 -9.82
CA ASN A 20 45.61 -26.15 -10.90
C ASN A 20 44.91 -24.94 -11.54
N MET A 21 45.49 -23.75 -11.39
CA MET A 21 45.00 -22.53 -12.04
C MET A 21 45.65 -22.42 -13.43
N ILE A 22 44.83 -22.51 -14.47
CA ILE A 22 45.29 -22.50 -15.88
C ILE A 22 45.42 -21.06 -16.38
N TYR A 23 44.48 -20.20 -16.00
CA TYR A 23 44.45 -18.81 -16.43
C TYR A 23 43.67 -17.94 -15.43
N SER A 24 44.09 -16.68 -15.28
CA SER A 24 43.40 -15.65 -14.49
C SER A 24 43.37 -14.32 -15.24
N TYR A 25 42.25 -13.60 -15.13
CA TYR A 25 42.08 -12.23 -15.62
C TYR A 25 41.86 -11.29 -14.42
N PRO A 26 42.57 -10.14 -14.36
CA PRO A 26 43.70 -9.78 -15.21
C PRO A 26 44.91 -10.71 -15.03
N THR A 27 45.70 -10.90 -16.09
CA THR A 27 46.92 -11.70 -16.01
C THR A 27 47.91 -11.05 -15.05
N GLY A 28 48.50 -11.84 -14.14
CA GLY A 28 49.52 -11.39 -13.19
C GLY A 28 48.98 -10.93 -11.84
N GLU A 29 47.68 -10.99 -11.61
CA GLU A 29 47.12 -10.84 -10.26
C GLU A 29 47.19 -12.13 -9.42
N ASP A 30 47.19 -11.94 -8.10
CA ASP A 30 47.19 -13.04 -7.13
C ASP A 30 45.99 -13.98 -7.33
N ILE A 31 46.27 -15.28 -7.22
CA ILE A 31 45.27 -16.33 -7.35
C ILE A 31 44.22 -16.18 -6.26
N ASP A 32 42.97 -16.00 -6.66
CA ASP A 32 41.85 -16.04 -5.73
C ASP A 32 41.51 -17.50 -5.38
N ALA A 33 42.04 -17.99 -4.27
CA ALA A 33 41.82 -19.35 -3.81
C ALA A 33 40.33 -19.69 -3.59
N GLU A 34 39.50 -18.69 -3.26
CA GLU A 34 38.04 -18.88 -3.10
C GLU A 34 37.37 -19.20 -4.44
N ALA A 35 37.96 -18.78 -5.57
CA ALA A 35 37.45 -18.99 -6.92
C ALA A 35 37.55 -20.45 -7.40
N VAL A 36 38.35 -21.29 -6.72
CA VAL A 36 38.67 -22.66 -7.15
C VAL A 36 37.90 -23.71 -6.34
N PHE A 37 37.33 -24.69 -7.04
CA PHE A 37 36.69 -25.85 -6.41
C PHE A 37 36.70 -27.10 -7.28
N ASP A 38 36.39 -28.25 -6.68
CA ASP A 38 36.35 -29.53 -7.37
C ASP A 38 35.08 -29.69 -8.22
N GLY A 39 35.12 -29.16 -9.44
CA GLY A 39 34.04 -29.32 -10.42
C GLY A 39 33.81 -30.77 -10.82
N THR A 40 34.87 -31.58 -10.88
CA THR A 40 34.78 -33.01 -11.22
C THR A 40 33.99 -33.77 -10.16
N LYS A 41 34.28 -33.53 -8.87
CA LYS A 41 33.52 -34.09 -7.76
C LYS A 41 32.07 -33.61 -7.79
N ALA A 42 31.83 -32.32 -8.02
CA ALA A 42 30.47 -31.77 -8.10
C ALA A 42 29.61 -32.44 -9.16
N ILE A 43 30.14 -32.68 -10.37
CA ILE A 43 29.42 -33.38 -11.44
C ILE A 43 29.17 -34.86 -11.11
N ARG A 44 30.15 -35.55 -10.50
CA ARG A 44 30.07 -37.00 -10.19
C ARG A 44 28.98 -37.36 -9.16
N GLU A 45 28.48 -36.38 -8.39
CA GLU A 45 27.33 -36.54 -7.51
C GLU A 45 26.01 -36.83 -8.27
N PHE A 46 25.99 -36.57 -9.59
CA PHE A 46 24.83 -36.78 -10.45
C PHE A 46 25.07 -37.90 -11.48
N LEU A 47 23.99 -38.56 -11.93
CA LEU A 47 24.06 -39.67 -12.89
C LEU A 47 24.24 -39.21 -14.34
N ASN A 48 23.61 -38.09 -14.69
CA ASN A 48 23.40 -37.62 -16.06
C ASN A 48 23.76 -36.14 -16.27
N LEU A 49 24.50 -35.55 -15.34
CA LEU A 49 24.95 -34.16 -15.43
C LEU A 49 26.28 -34.09 -16.19
N ARG A 50 26.37 -33.19 -17.18
CA ARG A 50 27.63 -32.91 -17.90
C ARG A 50 28.16 -31.52 -17.62
N GLU A 51 27.26 -30.57 -17.42
CA GLU A 51 27.57 -29.17 -17.16
C GLU A 51 26.62 -28.65 -16.09
N CYS A 52 27.13 -27.77 -15.23
CA CYS A 52 26.30 -27.08 -14.25
C CYS A 52 26.90 -25.75 -13.89
N TYR A 53 26.06 -24.88 -13.33
CA TYR A 53 26.52 -23.64 -12.73
C TYR A 53 26.75 -23.84 -11.23
N ALA A 54 27.59 -23.00 -10.64
CA ALA A 54 27.72 -22.88 -9.21
C ALA A 54 27.71 -21.39 -8.82
N GLN A 55 27.23 -21.08 -7.61
CA GLN A 55 27.30 -19.73 -7.09
C GLN A 55 27.56 -19.72 -5.58
N TRP A 56 28.26 -18.68 -5.12
CA TRP A 56 28.50 -18.39 -3.72
C TRP A 56 28.88 -16.92 -3.53
N SER A 57 28.98 -16.49 -2.28
CA SER A 57 29.29 -15.11 -1.94
C SER A 57 30.29 -15.06 -0.80
N SER A 58 31.20 -14.10 -0.84
CA SER A 58 32.15 -13.80 0.23
C SER A 58 32.27 -12.28 0.41
N PRO A 59 33.01 -11.79 1.43
CA PRO A 59 33.27 -10.36 1.56
C PRO A 59 33.93 -9.72 0.33
N ARG A 60 34.59 -10.53 -0.53
CA ARG A 60 35.19 -10.06 -1.79
C ARG A 60 34.13 -9.82 -2.88
N GLY A 61 32.94 -10.42 -2.76
CA GLY A 61 31.83 -10.25 -3.68
C GLY A 61 31.13 -11.55 -4.04
N HIS A 62 30.61 -11.62 -5.26
CA HIS A 62 29.77 -12.72 -5.74
C HIS A 62 30.48 -13.54 -6.80
N TYR A 63 30.40 -14.85 -6.65
CA TYR A 63 31.06 -15.82 -7.51
C TYR A 63 30.04 -16.62 -8.29
N PHE A 64 30.30 -16.79 -9.57
CA PHE A 64 29.51 -17.61 -10.49
C PHE A 64 30.46 -18.47 -11.30
N SER A 65 30.24 -19.78 -11.30
CA SER A 65 31.06 -20.69 -12.07
C SER A 65 30.27 -21.50 -13.06
N LEU A 66 30.92 -21.87 -14.16
CA LEU A 66 30.48 -22.90 -15.08
C LEU A 66 31.45 -24.08 -14.99
N VAL A 67 30.92 -25.24 -14.62
CA VAL A 67 31.65 -26.50 -14.64
C VAL A 67 31.39 -27.17 -15.99
N THR A 68 32.46 -27.47 -16.73
CA THR A 68 32.39 -28.04 -18.07
C THR A 68 33.42 -29.16 -18.25
N PRO A 69 33.15 -30.20 -19.04
CA PRO A 69 34.12 -31.27 -19.27
C PRO A 69 35.42 -30.72 -19.86
N ASN A 70 36.56 -31.26 -19.43
CA ASN A 70 37.84 -31.04 -20.09
C ASN A 70 37.91 -31.98 -21.31
N PRO A 71 37.87 -31.46 -22.56
CA PRO A 71 37.87 -32.30 -23.75
C PRO A 71 39.16 -33.09 -23.94
N ALA A 72 40.26 -32.69 -23.30
CA ALA A 72 41.54 -33.39 -23.36
C ALA A 72 41.69 -34.48 -22.27
N SER A 73 40.73 -34.60 -21.35
CA SER A 73 40.84 -35.50 -20.21
C SER A 73 40.30 -36.89 -20.52
N ALA A 74 41.16 -37.91 -20.35
CA ALA A 74 40.75 -39.31 -20.41
C ALA A 74 39.95 -39.74 -19.17
N ASP A 75 40.17 -39.10 -18.02
CA ASP A 75 39.58 -39.44 -16.72
C ASP A 75 38.25 -38.73 -16.45
N GLY A 76 37.77 -37.97 -17.43
CA GLY A 76 36.55 -37.16 -17.32
C GLY A 76 36.67 -36.03 -16.30
N SER A 77 37.87 -35.45 -16.16
CA SER A 77 38.04 -34.23 -15.36
C SER A 77 37.28 -33.06 -15.99
N CYS A 78 36.95 -32.07 -15.16
CA CYS A 78 36.18 -30.91 -15.56
C CYS A 78 36.99 -29.64 -15.32
N PHE A 79 36.87 -28.70 -16.25
CA PHE A 79 37.27 -27.31 -16.05
C PHE A 79 36.20 -26.57 -15.26
N VAL A 80 36.66 -25.61 -14.46
CA VAL A 80 35.82 -24.66 -13.74
C VAL A 80 36.21 -23.26 -14.19
N ILE A 81 35.28 -22.59 -14.88
CA ILE A 81 35.38 -21.17 -15.22
C ILE A 81 34.66 -20.40 -14.13
N THR A 82 35.36 -19.61 -13.33
CA THR A 82 34.77 -18.81 -12.25
C THR A 82 34.87 -17.33 -12.56
N LEU A 83 33.72 -16.67 -12.59
CA LEU A 83 33.52 -15.23 -12.62
C LEU A 83 33.33 -14.72 -11.19
N ARG A 84 34.17 -13.79 -10.74
CA ARG A 84 33.96 -13.03 -9.50
C ARG A 84 33.62 -11.58 -9.85
N LEU A 85 32.50 -11.10 -9.32
CA LEU A 85 32.13 -9.69 -9.30
C LEU A 85 32.47 -9.13 -7.93
N ASP A 86 33.11 -7.96 -7.89
CA ASP A 86 33.36 -7.25 -6.64
C ASP A 86 32.06 -7.01 -5.85
N ASN A 87 32.18 -6.90 -4.53
CA ASN A 87 31.04 -6.61 -3.67
C ASN A 87 30.23 -5.39 -4.16
N GLU A 88 28.90 -5.48 -4.07
CA GLU A 88 27.92 -4.53 -4.61
C GLU A 88 27.84 -4.42 -6.14
N CYS A 89 28.81 -4.95 -6.91
CA CYS A 89 28.76 -4.90 -8.37
C CYS A 89 27.84 -6.00 -8.89
N ALA A 90 26.74 -5.59 -9.53
CA ALA A 90 25.71 -6.48 -10.00
C ALA A 90 25.79 -6.74 -11.50
N LEU A 91 25.38 -7.96 -11.88
CA LEU A 91 25.14 -8.35 -13.26
C LEU A 91 23.84 -9.15 -13.32
N SER A 92 23.02 -8.93 -14.34
CA SER A 92 21.81 -9.75 -14.51
C SER A 92 22.20 -11.19 -14.81
N GLY A 93 21.43 -12.15 -14.27
CA GLY A 93 21.73 -13.57 -14.44
C GLY A 93 21.79 -14.03 -15.89
N ARG A 94 20.98 -13.41 -16.76
CA ARG A 94 21.06 -13.62 -18.22
C ARG A 94 22.44 -13.25 -18.78
N ARG A 95 22.97 -12.08 -18.39
CA ARG A 95 24.31 -11.64 -18.80
C ARG A 95 25.39 -12.52 -18.17
N THR A 96 25.22 -12.94 -16.92
CA THR A 96 26.14 -13.88 -16.25
C THR A 96 26.22 -15.22 -16.98
N ALA A 97 25.07 -15.82 -17.32
CA ALA A 97 25.02 -17.09 -18.04
C ALA A 97 25.60 -16.96 -19.46
N GLN A 98 25.27 -15.86 -20.17
CA GLN A 98 25.83 -15.57 -21.48
C GLN A 98 27.35 -15.40 -21.43
N LEU A 99 27.85 -14.62 -20.47
CA LEU A 99 29.29 -14.40 -20.29
C LEU A 99 30.03 -15.71 -19.98
N LEU A 100 29.51 -16.55 -19.09
CA LEU A 100 30.11 -17.86 -18.82
C LEU A 100 30.14 -18.76 -20.07
N GLY A 101 29.11 -18.67 -20.93
CA GLY A 101 29.07 -19.37 -22.22
C GLY A 101 30.13 -18.86 -23.21
N GLU A 102 30.26 -17.53 -23.37
CA GLU A 102 31.29 -16.92 -24.21
C GLU A 102 32.70 -17.24 -23.71
N LEU A 103 32.91 -17.20 -22.39
CA LEU A 103 34.18 -17.57 -21.76
C LEU A 103 34.51 -19.05 -21.96
N LYS A 104 33.52 -19.96 -21.90
CA LYS A 104 33.72 -21.37 -22.23
C LYS A 104 34.20 -21.53 -23.66
N LYS A 105 33.52 -20.88 -24.61
CA LYS A 105 33.93 -20.92 -26.02
C LYS A 105 35.36 -20.41 -26.20
N ALA A 106 35.69 -19.23 -25.68
CA ALA A 106 37.01 -18.64 -25.84
C ALA A 106 38.14 -19.42 -25.12
N LEU A 107 37.94 -19.75 -23.84
CA LEU A 107 39.00 -20.29 -22.98
C LEU A 107 39.15 -21.82 -23.09
N VAL A 108 38.05 -22.55 -23.30
CA VAL A 108 38.05 -24.02 -23.32
C VAL A 108 38.04 -24.58 -24.74
N GLU A 109 37.17 -24.07 -25.61
CA GLU A 109 36.99 -24.59 -26.97
C GLU A 109 38.07 -24.02 -27.91
N ASP A 110 38.24 -22.70 -27.94
CA ASP A 110 39.19 -21.99 -28.80
C ASP A 110 40.61 -21.90 -28.18
N ARG A 111 40.73 -22.19 -26.87
CA ARG A 111 41.98 -22.13 -26.08
C ARG A 111 42.72 -20.78 -26.16
N SER A 112 41.97 -19.69 -26.27
CA SER A 112 42.49 -18.32 -26.33
C SER A 112 42.71 -17.75 -24.93
N LEU A 113 43.86 -18.05 -24.32
CA LEU A 113 44.20 -17.64 -22.94
C LEU A 113 44.87 -16.27 -22.90
N SER A 114 44.12 -15.20 -23.18
CA SER A 114 44.60 -13.82 -23.11
C SER A 114 43.58 -12.86 -22.54
N ASP A 115 44.05 -11.77 -21.93
CA ASP A 115 43.18 -10.72 -21.38
C ASP A 115 42.32 -10.09 -22.48
N ASP A 116 42.85 -9.90 -23.69
CA ASP A 116 42.10 -9.38 -24.84
C ASP A 116 40.93 -10.29 -25.24
N ALA A 117 41.11 -11.62 -25.18
CA ALA A 117 40.05 -12.57 -25.48
C ALA A 117 38.93 -12.51 -24.42
N VAL A 118 39.29 -12.36 -23.15
CA VAL A 118 38.34 -12.18 -22.05
C VAL A 118 37.59 -10.85 -22.16
N GLU A 119 38.28 -9.76 -22.48
CA GLU A 119 37.65 -8.45 -22.69
C GLU A 119 36.71 -8.45 -23.90
N HIS A 120 37.05 -9.17 -24.97
CA HIS A 120 36.14 -9.40 -26.09
C HIS A 120 34.87 -10.16 -25.65
N CYS A 121 34.99 -11.15 -24.74
CA CYS A 121 33.83 -11.84 -24.17
C CYS A 121 32.94 -10.88 -23.35
N PHE A 122 33.53 -9.94 -22.58
CA PHE A 122 32.77 -8.93 -21.86
C PHE A 122 31.96 -8.04 -22.80
N VAL A 123 32.56 -7.59 -23.89
CA VAL A 123 31.86 -6.78 -24.91
C VAL A 123 30.76 -7.60 -25.59
N SER A 124 31.04 -8.83 -26.01
CA SER A 124 30.07 -9.76 -26.63
C SER A 124 28.85 -10.03 -25.73
N ALA A 125 29.07 -10.20 -24.43
CA ALA A 125 28.02 -10.43 -23.44
C ALA A 125 27.31 -9.13 -22.97
N GLY A 126 27.69 -7.95 -23.48
CA GLY A 126 27.08 -6.68 -23.11
C GLY A 126 27.35 -6.26 -21.66
N VAL A 127 28.51 -6.63 -21.12
CA VAL A 127 28.96 -6.25 -19.78
C VAL A 127 29.36 -4.78 -19.77
N PRO A 128 28.82 -3.96 -18.86
CA PRO A 128 29.13 -2.54 -18.81
C PRO A 128 30.56 -2.31 -18.29
N ALA A 129 31.27 -1.31 -18.84
CA ALA A 129 32.61 -0.95 -18.34
C ALA A 129 32.54 -0.33 -16.93
N GLU A 130 31.53 0.50 -16.66
CA GLU A 130 31.20 0.94 -15.30
C GLU A 130 30.29 -0.09 -14.61
N PRO A 131 30.63 -0.54 -13.40
CA PRO A 131 29.80 -1.49 -12.67
C PRO A 131 28.48 -0.86 -12.24
N GLU A 132 27.40 -1.61 -12.40
CA GLU A 132 26.13 -1.27 -11.77
C GLU A 132 26.19 -1.68 -10.29
N ARG A 133 26.32 -0.70 -9.40
CA ARG A 133 26.41 -0.95 -7.95
C ARG A 133 25.03 -1.00 -7.31
N LEU A 134 24.66 -2.15 -6.75
CA LEU A 134 23.34 -2.39 -6.15
C LEU A 134 23.49 -2.77 -4.68
N LYS A 135 22.73 -2.11 -3.80
CA LYS A 135 22.72 -2.42 -2.37
C LYS A 135 22.20 -3.82 -2.04
N SER A 136 21.31 -4.37 -2.87
CA SER A 136 20.84 -5.76 -2.74
C SER A 136 21.91 -6.80 -3.08
N TRP A 137 23.02 -6.39 -3.70
CA TRP A 137 24.21 -7.19 -3.97
C TRP A 137 25.34 -6.91 -2.97
N GLN A 138 25.03 -6.24 -1.87
CA GLN A 138 25.98 -6.11 -0.78
C GLN A 138 26.06 -7.45 -0.03
N TYR A 139 27.26 -7.97 0.15
CA TYR A 139 27.49 -9.15 0.95
C TYR A 139 27.04 -8.90 2.40
N VAL A 140 26.07 -9.69 2.84
CA VAL A 140 25.63 -9.74 4.23
C VAL A 140 26.13 -11.04 4.82
N ARG A 141 26.93 -10.95 5.90
CA ARG A 141 27.37 -12.15 6.62
C ARG A 141 26.13 -12.90 7.11
N PRO A 142 25.97 -14.20 6.78
CA PRO A 142 24.81 -14.94 7.21
C PRO A 142 24.74 -15.03 8.75
N LEU A 143 23.53 -14.86 9.30
CA LEU A 143 23.23 -15.03 10.73
C LEU A 143 23.13 -16.52 11.10
N THR A 144 24.16 -17.30 10.78
CA THR A 144 24.28 -18.67 11.29
C THR A 144 24.94 -18.61 12.67
N SER A 145 24.53 -19.48 13.60
CA SER A 145 25.33 -19.71 14.81
C SER A 145 26.76 -20.03 14.38
N ALA A 146 27.75 -19.25 14.86
CA ALA A 146 29.14 -19.32 14.43
C ALA A 146 29.79 -20.72 14.58
N SER A 147 29.09 -21.66 15.20
CA SER A 147 29.49 -23.04 15.49
C SER A 147 28.93 -24.11 14.55
N ALA A 148 27.97 -23.80 13.66
CA ALA A 148 27.44 -24.81 12.73
C ALA A 148 28.41 -24.97 11.54
N PRO A 149 28.98 -26.16 11.30
CA PRO A 149 29.86 -26.37 10.16
C PRO A 149 29.09 -26.17 8.86
N LYS A 150 29.60 -25.33 7.97
CA LYS A 150 29.05 -25.22 6.61
C LYS A 150 29.23 -26.55 5.90
N GLN A 151 28.17 -27.01 5.24
CA GLN A 151 28.30 -28.13 4.32
C GLN A 151 28.98 -27.63 3.03
N PRO A 152 29.85 -28.43 2.39
CA PRO A 152 30.66 -27.95 1.27
C PRO A 152 29.84 -27.65 0.01
N LEU A 153 28.76 -28.41 -0.23
CA LEU A 153 27.96 -28.32 -1.45
C LEU A 153 26.49 -28.60 -1.14
N CYS A 154 25.62 -27.86 -1.80
CA CYS A 154 24.21 -28.19 -1.99
C CYS A 154 23.84 -27.94 -3.44
N TYR A 155 22.58 -28.21 -3.82
CA TYR A 155 22.11 -27.89 -5.15
C TYR A 155 20.68 -27.36 -5.17
N ARG A 156 20.38 -26.59 -6.22
CA ARG A 156 19.02 -26.21 -6.63
C ARG A 156 18.84 -26.50 -8.11
N THR A 157 17.59 -26.73 -8.48
CA THR A 157 17.22 -27.07 -9.86
C THR A 157 16.62 -25.87 -10.59
N TYR A 158 16.83 -25.77 -11.90
CA TYR A 158 16.10 -24.88 -12.79
C TYR A 158 15.44 -25.66 -13.92
N ALA A 159 14.20 -25.31 -14.27
CA ALA A 159 13.42 -25.94 -15.34
C ALA A 159 13.46 -25.14 -16.65
N SER A 160 13.84 -23.85 -16.61
CA SER A 160 13.89 -22.96 -17.77
C SER A 160 15.06 -21.98 -17.69
N SER A 161 15.42 -21.37 -18.82
CA SER A 161 16.39 -20.28 -18.87
C SER A 161 15.97 -19.10 -18.00
N SER A 162 14.67 -18.77 -17.93
CA SER A 162 14.18 -17.70 -17.06
C SER A 162 14.38 -17.98 -15.57
N GLU A 163 14.30 -19.24 -15.14
CA GLU A 163 14.58 -19.62 -13.74
C GLU A 163 16.08 -19.60 -13.44
N LEU A 164 16.92 -19.99 -14.40
CA LEU A 164 18.37 -19.85 -14.30
C LEU A 164 18.75 -18.37 -14.19
N ASP A 165 18.24 -17.53 -15.09
CA ASP A 165 18.45 -16.08 -15.10
C ASP A 165 18.04 -15.45 -13.77
N ALA A 166 16.88 -15.85 -13.22
CA ALA A 166 16.45 -15.38 -11.91
C ALA A 166 17.41 -15.85 -10.81
N THR A 167 17.76 -17.14 -10.78
CA THR A 167 18.66 -17.72 -9.76
C THR A 167 20.00 -17.00 -9.70
N LEU A 168 20.61 -16.72 -10.86
CA LEU A 168 21.90 -16.04 -10.97
C LEU A 168 21.78 -14.52 -10.72
N SER A 169 20.59 -13.92 -10.87
CA SER A 169 20.37 -12.49 -10.57
C SER A 169 20.25 -12.19 -9.08
N PHE A 170 19.89 -13.18 -8.26
CA PHE A 170 19.63 -13.04 -6.83
C PHE A 170 20.47 -14.04 -6.01
N PRO A 171 21.81 -13.86 -5.98
CA PRO A 171 22.73 -14.83 -5.38
C PRO A 171 22.65 -14.90 -3.84
N SER A 172 22.14 -13.86 -3.18
CA SER A 172 22.01 -13.79 -1.72
C SER A 172 20.67 -14.38 -1.26
N GLN A 173 20.67 -15.63 -0.79
CA GLN A 173 19.49 -16.29 -0.21
C GLN A 173 19.81 -16.77 1.21
N VAL A 174 18.81 -16.73 2.10
CA VAL A 174 18.99 -17.14 3.50
C VAL A 174 19.31 -18.64 3.59
N GLU A 175 18.71 -19.43 2.71
CA GLU A 175 18.90 -20.88 2.63
C GLU A 175 20.32 -21.26 2.17
N TYR A 176 21.06 -20.34 1.55
CA TYR A 176 22.43 -20.60 1.09
C TYR A 176 23.45 -20.43 2.22
N ALA A 177 23.05 -19.85 3.35
CA ALA A 177 23.92 -19.50 4.48
C ALA A 177 24.71 -20.70 5.04
N CYS A 178 24.11 -21.88 5.04
CA CYS A 178 24.67 -23.11 5.61
C CYS A 178 25.66 -23.84 4.68
N TYR A 179 25.88 -23.32 3.47
CA TYR A 179 26.66 -23.98 2.44
C TYR A 179 27.82 -23.12 1.97
N ASP A 180 28.93 -23.76 1.59
CA ASP A 180 30.05 -23.05 0.96
C ASP A 180 29.70 -22.68 -0.49
N ARG A 181 29.02 -23.59 -1.20
CA ARG A 181 28.68 -23.42 -2.62
C ARG A 181 27.32 -24.04 -2.94
N VAL A 182 26.61 -23.38 -3.85
CA VAL A 182 25.31 -23.82 -4.35
C VAL A 182 25.43 -24.19 -5.82
N LEU A 183 25.26 -25.47 -6.14
CA LEU A 183 25.15 -25.93 -7.53
C LEU A 183 23.77 -25.57 -8.09
N VAL A 184 23.73 -25.09 -9.33
CA VAL A 184 22.51 -24.77 -10.06
C VAL A 184 22.47 -25.69 -11.28
N VAL A 185 21.62 -26.70 -11.21
CA VAL A 185 21.56 -27.83 -12.17
C VAL A 185 20.21 -27.87 -12.89
N PRO A 186 20.14 -28.42 -14.12
CA PRO A 186 18.87 -28.65 -14.80
C PRO A 186 17.95 -29.54 -13.96
N ALA A 187 16.63 -29.31 -14.03
CA ALA A 187 15.64 -30.16 -13.34
C ALA A 187 15.65 -31.63 -13.79
N THR A 188 16.27 -31.93 -14.94
CA THR A 188 16.48 -33.29 -15.45
C THR A 188 17.66 -34.02 -14.81
N ALA A 189 18.50 -33.32 -14.03
CA ALA A 189 19.64 -33.92 -13.34
C ALA A 189 19.17 -34.81 -12.19
N SER A 190 19.65 -36.04 -12.16
CA SER A 190 19.34 -37.03 -11.12
C SER A 190 20.55 -37.25 -10.24
N LEU A 191 20.36 -37.17 -8.91
CA LEU A 191 21.42 -37.53 -7.96
C LEU A 191 21.77 -39.01 -8.07
N ARG A 192 23.05 -39.31 -7.89
CA ARG A 192 23.54 -40.68 -7.77
C ARG A 192 23.06 -41.29 -6.44
N PRO A 193 22.64 -42.57 -6.43
CA PRO A 193 22.32 -43.25 -5.18
C PRO A 193 23.46 -43.15 -4.17
N GLY A 194 23.14 -42.75 -2.94
CA GLY A 194 24.12 -42.55 -1.86
C GLY A 194 24.74 -41.15 -1.78
N SER A 195 24.42 -40.24 -2.72
CA SER A 195 24.80 -38.83 -2.59
C SER A 195 24.15 -38.20 -1.34
N ARG A 196 24.92 -37.36 -0.65
CA ARG A 196 24.48 -36.61 0.54
C ARG A 196 24.24 -35.13 0.24
N LEU A 197 24.09 -34.75 -1.03
CA LEU A 197 23.81 -33.36 -1.40
C LEU A 197 22.39 -32.96 -1.02
N ASP A 198 22.28 -31.91 -0.21
CA ASP A 198 21.00 -31.31 0.13
C ASP A 198 20.41 -30.55 -1.08
N ARG A 199 19.10 -30.73 -1.31
CA ARG A 199 18.35 -29.99 -2.32
C ARG A 199 17.65 -28.78 -1.71
N ILE A 200 17.95 -27.59 -2.20
CA ILE A 200 17.20 -26.38 -1.86
C ILE A 200 15.93 -26.30 -2.71
N THR A 201 14.78 -26.39 -2.05
CA THR A 201 13.45 -26.31 -2.68
C THR A 201 12.70 -25.02 -2.34
N ALA A 202 13.25 -24.17 -1.47
CA ALA A 202 12.67 -22.88 -1.14
C ALA A 202 12.54 -22.00 -2.39
N GLN A 203 11.48 -21.20 -2.44
CA GLN A 203 11.30 -20.24 -3.52
C GLN A 203 12.38 -19.17 -3.47
N LEU A 204 12.82 -18.72 -4.65
CA LEU A 204 13.83 -17.68 -4.76
C LEU A 204 13.24 -16.35 -4.25
N LYS A 205 13.83 -15.80 -3.19
CA LYS A 205 13.49 -14.47 -2.71
C LYS A 205 14.18 -13.42 -3.59
N ARG A 206 13.40 -12.56 -4.23
CA ARG A 206 13.92 -11.51 -5.10
C ARG A 206 13.97 -10.20 -4.34
N GLU A 207 15.18 -9.69 -4.16
CA GLU A 207 15.43 -8.39 -3.54
C GLU A 207 16.04 -7.44 -4.56
N TYR A 208 15.36 -6.33 -4.76
CA TYR A 208 15.70 -5.34 -5.78
C TYR A 208 16.31 -4.11 -5.14
N THR A 209 17.30 -3.52 -5.82
CA THR A 209 17.73 -2.16 -5.52
C THR A 209 16.93 -1.19 -6.39
N VAL A 210 16.29 -0.22 -5.75
CA VAL A 210 15.52 0.83 -6.41
C VAL A 210 16.45 1.91 -6.93
N ILE A 211 16.43 2.10 -8.25
CA ILE A 211 17.20 3.15 -8.93
C ILE A 211 16.21 4.22 -9.38
N ALA A 212 16.24 5.37 -8.70
CA ALA A 212 15.34 6.48 -8.98
C ALA A 212 16.03 7.58 -9.83
N PRO A 213 15.35 8.15 -10.83
CA PRO A 213 15.86 9.29 -11.57
C PRO A 213 15.79 10.56 -10.72
N VAL A 214 16.45 11.62 -11.19
CA VAL A 214 16.37 12.95 -10.56
C VAL A 214 14.91 13.40 -10.46
N GLY A 215 14.52 13.95 -9.31
CA GLY A 215 13.15 14.38 -9.03
C GLY A 215 12.21 13.23 -8.61
N CYS A 216 12.74 12.06 -8.26
CA CYS A 216 11.98 10.99 -7.63
C CYS A 216 12.72 10.44 -6.41
N SER A 217 12.00 10.33 -5.28
CA SER A 217 12.51 9.76 -4.04
C SER A 217 11.71 8.50 -3.67
N PRO A 218 12.33 7.31 -3.64
CA PRO A 218 11.67 6.12 -3.17
C PRO A 218 11.67 6.06 -1.64
N SER A 219 10.61 5.50 -1.06
CA SER A 219 10.51 5.28 0.39
C SER A 219 11.57 4.30 0.94
N ARG A 220 12.09 3.39 0.11
CA ARG A 220 13.17 2.44 0.46
C ARG A 220 14.08 2.24 -0.74
N ILE A 221 15.36 1.99 -0.48
CA ILE A 221 16.38 1.73 -1.51
C ILE A 221 16.44 0.23 -1.86
N VAL A 222 16.16 -0.66 -0.91
CA VAL A 222 16.09 -2.11 -1.14
C VAL A 222 14.67 -2.58 -0.80
N VAL A 223 14.07 -3.36 -1.69
CA VAL A 223 12.71 -3.88 -1.55
C VAL A 223 12.63 -5.32 -2.04
N ALA A 224 11.83 -6.14 -1.35
CA ALA A 224 11.58 -7.52 -1.75
C ALA A 224 10.31 -7.65 -2.59
N ASP A 225 10.23 -8.73 -3.37
CA ASP A 225 9.02 -9.11 -4.10
C ASP A 225 7.79 -9.20 -3.17
N GLY A 226 6.66 -8.63 -3.60
CA GLY A 226 5.43 -8.53 -2.81
C GLY A 226 5.38 -7.38 -1.78
N GLU A 227 6.47 -6.64 -1.55
CA GLU A 227 6.44 -5.46 -0.68
C GLU A 227 5.77 -4.25 -1.34
N ARG A 228 5.33 -3.29 -0.52
CA ARG A 228 4.84 -1.99 -0.99
C ARG A 228 5.98 -0.98 -1.03
N LEU A 229 6.10 -0.28 -2.16
CA LEU A 229 7.04 0.82 -2.35
C LEU A 229 6.25 2.09 -2.69
N THR A 230 6.48 3.16 -1.94
CA THR A 230 6.00 4.51 -2.27
C THR A 230 7.08 5.25 -3.06
N LEU A 231 6.70 5.82 -4.20
CA LEU A 231 7.54 6.68 -5.05
C LEU A 231 7.02 8.10 -5.00
N THR A 232 7.85 9.04 -4.54
CA THR A 232 7.50 10.46 -4.44
C THR A 232 8.19 11.24 -5.53
N PHE A 233 7.44 11.69 -6.51
CA PHE A 233 7.91 12.53 -7.60
C PHE A 233 7.80 14.00 -7.21
N THR A 234 8.83 14.78 -7.52
CA THR A 234 8.92 16.21 -7.24
C THR A 234 9.29 16.98 -8.51
N LYS A 235 8.68 18.15 -8.66
CA LYS A 235 8.98 19.10 -9.73
C LYS A 235 8.93 20.51 -9.13
N ALA A 236 9.93 21.32 -9.42
CA ALA A 236 10.00 22.69 -8.91
C ALA A 236 8.74 23.48 -9.27
N GLY A 237 8.17 24.18 -8.30
CA GLY A 237 6.93 24.96 -8.46
C GLY A 237 5.62 24.17 -8.32
N PHE A 238 5.66 22.84 -8.23
CA PHE A 238 4.47 21.99 -8.12
C PHE A 238 4.44 21.20 -6.80
N ASN A 239 3.26 20.67 -6.44
CA ASN A 239 3.14 19.78 -5.29
C ASN A 239 3.78 18.42 -5.60
N PRO A 240 4.48 17.79 -4.64
CA PRO A 240 4.94 16.43 -4.77
C PRO A 240 3.78 15.47 -5.02
N ARG A 241 4.01 14.47 -5.86
CA ARG A 241 3.04 13.41 -6.14
C ARG A 241 3.59 12.07 -5.70
N SER A 242 2.86 11.40 -4.82
CA SER A 242 3.24 10.08 -4.29
C SER A 242 2.40 8.99 -4.92
N GLU A 243 3.03 7.94 -5.40
CA GLU A 243 2.36 6.75 -5.96
C GLU A 243 2.82 5.51 -5.20
N ASN A 244 1.87 4.61 -4.91
CA ASN A 244 2.14 3.37 -4.20
C ASN A 244 2.11 2.20 -5.18
N ILE A 245 3.19 1.42 -5.23
CA ILE A 245 3.30 0.24 -6.08
C ILE A 245 3.52 -1.01 -5.23
N SER A 246 3.08 -2.15 -5.77
CA SER A 246 3.44 -3.47 -5.23
C SER A 246 4.60 -4.02 -6.05
N VAL A 247 5.73 -4.28 -5.40
CA VAL A 247 6.93 -4.85 -6.02
C VAL A 247 6.59 -6.27 -6.51
N GLY A 248 7.09 -6.63 -7.70
CA GLY A 248 6.72 -7.86 -8.42
C GLY A 248 5.56 -7.71 -9.38
N ALA A 249 4.66 -6.77 -9.13
CA ALA A 249 3.51 -6.54 -9.99
C ALA A 249 3.88 -5.59 -11.16
N PRO A 250 3.24 -5.76 -12.34
CA PRO A 250 3.33 -4.78 -13.42
C PRO A 250 2.88 -3.40 -12.92
N SER A 251 3.69 -2.38 -13.21
CA SER A 251 3.40 -1.00 -12.83
C SER A 251 3.85 -0.04 -13.93
N PRO A 252 3.08 1.02 -14.22
CA PRO A 252 3.48 2.01 -15.22
C PRO A 252 4.72 2.80 -14.78
N TYR A 253 5.03 2.84 -13.48
CA TYR A 253 6.08 3.68 -12.91
C TYR A 253 7.46 3.04 -12.84
N VAL A 254 7.57 1.71 -13.03
CA VAL A 254 8.84 0.98 -12.83
C VAL A 254 9.09 -0.04 -13.94
N ARG A 255 10.36 -0.43 -14.11
CA ARG A 255 10.82 -1.53 -14.95
C ARG A 255 11.78 -2.41 -14.15
N TYR A 256 11.71 -3.72 -14.36
CA TYR A 256 12.60 -4.68 -13.73
C TYR A 256 13.71 -5.08 -14.71
N GLU A 257 14.96 -4.88 -14.30
CA GLU A 257 16.15 -5.23 -15.06
C GLU A 257 17.08 -6.07 -14.19
N GLY A 258 16.84 -7.39 -14.18
CA GLY A 258 17.54 -8.31 -13.26
C GLY A 258 17.31 -7.89 -11.79
N PRO A 259 18.38 -7.65 -11.01
CA PRO A 259 18.27 -7.18 -9.62
C PRO A 259 18.00 -5.67 -9.46
N ALA A 260 17.96 -4.90 -10.54
CA ALA A 260 17.64 -3.47 -10.51
C ALA A 260 16.14 -3.23 -10.76
N LEU A 261 15.52 -2.41 -9.91
CA LEU A 261 14.17 -1.88 -10.11
C LEU A 261 14.31 -0.41 -10.51
N ARG A 262 14.22 -0.14 -11.81
CA ARG A 262 14.37 1.21 -12.35
C ARG A 262 13.04 1.95 -12.30
N VAL A 263 13.03 3.10 -11.66
CA VAL A 263 11.89 4.01 -11.67
C VAL A 263 11.92 4.81 -12.97
N LYS A 264 10.79 4.83 -13.67
CA LYS A 264 10.62 5.66 -14.87
C LYS A 264 10.50 7.12 -14.46
N THR A 265 10.91 8.01 -15.36
CA THR A 265 10.69 9.44 -15.16
C THR A 265 9.19 9.77 -15.12
N ALA A 266 8.84 10.93 -14.56
CA ALA A 266 7.44 11.38 -14.54
C ALA A 266 6.85 11.47 -15.95
N ALA A 267 7.63 11.94 -16.92
CA ALA A 267 7.23 12.04 -18.32
C ALA A 267 6.94 10.66 -18.95
N GLU A 268 7.84 9.69 -18.78
CA GLU A 268 7.65 8.31 -19.27
C GLU A 268 6.46 7.59 -18.62
N SER A 269 6.10 8.02 -17.41
CA SER A 269 4.96 7.49 -16.66
C SER A 269 3.63 8.17 -17.02
N GLY A 270 3.64 9.18 -17.90
CA GLY A 270 2.46 9.99 -18.22
C GLY A 270 1.95 10.80 -17.02
N MET A 271 2.82 11.08 -16.05
CA MET A 271 2.48 11.79 -14.82
C MET A 271 2.48 13.29 -15.06
N GLY A 272 1.33 13.93 -14.87
CA GLY A 272 1.23 15.39 -14.75
C GLY A 272 1.35 15.84 -13.29
N PHE A 273 1.96 17.00 -13.09
CA PHE A 273 2.01 17.69 -11.82
C PHE A 273 0.97 18.81 -11.73
N VAL A 274 0.52 19.06 -10.51
CA VAL A 274 -0.45 20.11 -10.19
C VAL A 274 0.10 20.93 -9.04
N ARG A 275 -0.12 22.25 -9.11
CA ARG A 275 0.12 23.18 -8.02
C ARG A 275 -1.22 23.56 -7.41
N ARG A 276 -1.38 23.32 -6.12
CA ARG A 276 -2.54 23.73 -5.32
C ARG A 276 -2.25 25.08 -4.70
N VAL A 277 -3.02 26.09 -5.12
CA VAL A 277 -2.90 27.44 -4.57
C VAL A 277 -4.15 27.75 -3.77
N PRO A 278 -4.03 28.09 -2.47
CA PRO A 278 -5.13 28.55 -1.65
C PRO A 278 -5.94 29.68 -2.32
N LEU A 279 -7.25 29.63 -2.14
CA LEU A 279 -8.19 30.54 -2.76
C LEU A 279 -9.02 31.26 -1.70
N GLU A 280 -9.22 32.56 -1.87
CA GLU A 280 -10.18 33.32 -1.09
C GLU A 280 -11.03 34.24 -1.98
N VAL A 281 -12.36 34.19 -1.79
CA VAL A 281 -13.32 35.04 -2.48
C VAL A 281 -13.98 35.98 -1.48
N ARG A 282 -13.80 37.29 -1.67
CA ARG A 282 -14.36 38.34 -0.81
C ARG A 282 -15.21 39.31 -1.63
N SER A 283 -16.15 39.97 -0.97
CA SER A 283 -16.81 41.16 -1.51
C SER A 283 -15.84 42.35 -1.48
N SER A 284 -16.09 43.37 -2.30
CA SER A 284 -15.44 44.69 -2.20
C SER A 284 -15.46 45.29 -0.78
N LYS A 285 -16.42 44.89 0.06
CA LYS A 285 -16.52 45.27 1.49
C LYS A 285 -15.73 44.37 2.45
N GLY A 286 -14.93 43.42 1.94
CA GLY A 286 -14.09 42.50 2.72
C GLY A 286 -14.81 41.28 3.30
N ILE A 287 -16.11 41.12 3.08
CA ILE A 287 -16.91 40.00 3.60
C ILE A 287 -16.70 38.75 2.74
N PRO A 288 -16.48 37.55 3.33
CA PRO A 288 -16.37 36.31 2.56
C PRO A 288 -17.68 36.01 1.81
N VAL A 289 -17.57 35.69 0.52
CA VAL A 289 -18.73 35.36 -0.32
C VAL A 289 -19.00 33.86 -0.25
N ASN A 290 -20.26 33.47 -0.08
CA ASN A 290 -20.70 32.08 -0.15
C ASN A 290 -21.54 31.85 -1.41
N GLY A 291 -21.54 30.64 -1.99
CA GLY A 291 -22.36 30.33 -3.17
C GLY A 291 -21.84 30.98 -4.45
N TYR A 292 -20.64 30.57 -4.87
CA TYR A 292 -20.01 31.01 -6.11
C TYR A 292 -19.46 29.80 -6.87
N THR A 293 -19.24 29.99 -8.18
CA THR A 293 -18.59 29.01 -9.07
C THR A 293 -17.31 29.61 -9.61
N ILE A 294 -16.27 28.78 -9.76
CA ILE A 294 -14.98 29.21 -10.29
C ILE A 294 -14.58 28.31 -11.45
N ASN A 295 -14.06 28.92 -12.51
CA ASN A 295 -13.46 28.22 -13.63
C ASN A 295 -12.01 28.69 -13.84
N VAL A 296 -11.08 27.76 -14.04
CA VAL A 296 -9.69 28.03 -14.40
C VAL A 296 -9.46 27.50 -15.82
N ASN A 297 -9.23 28.39 -16.79
CA ASN A 297 -9.14 28.07 -18.22
C ASN A 297 -10.34 27.22 -18.71
N GLY A 298 -11.54 27.57 -18.24
CA GLY A 298 -12.79 26.87 -18.57
C GLY A 298 -13.01 25.55 -17.81
N ARG A 299 -12.08 25.10 -16.96
CA ARG A 299 -12.28 23.92 -16.11
C ARG A 299 -12.90 24.33 -14.76
N PRO A 300 -14.02 23.73 -14.34
CA PRO A 300 -14.65 24.06 -13.07
C PRO A 300 -13.80 23.61 -11.89
N VAL A 301 -13.71 24.45 -10.87
CA VAL A 301 -13.01 24.16 -9.61
C VAL A 301 -14.03 23.75 -8.55
N ASN A 302 -13.69 22.72 -7.76
CA ASN A 302 -14.47 22.34 -6.60
C ASN A 302 -14.36 23.40 -5.49
N THR A 303 -15.39 24.22 -5.33
CA THR A 303 -15.42 25.31 -4.33
C THR A 303 -15.64 24.83 -2.89
N MET A 304 -15.85 23.51 -2.67
CA MET A 304 -15.82 22.95 -1.32
C MET A 304 -14.41 22.86 -0.73
N GLU A 305 -13.38 22.89 -1.59
CA GLU A 305 -11.98 22.87 -1.21
C GLU A 305 -11.39 24.27 -1.39
N PRO A 306 -10.63 24.81 -0.41
CA PRO A 306 -10.18 26.21 -0.43
C PRO A 306 -8.93 26.39 -1.30
N TYR A 307 -8.82 25.70 -2.43
CA TYR A 307 -7.69 25.82 -3.35
C TYR A 307 -8.11 25.67 -4.81
N ILE A 308 -7.34 26.28 -5.70
CA ILE A 308 -7.39 26.02 -7.14
C ILE A 308 -6.26 25.08 -7.54
N GLU A 309 -6.51 24.25 -8.54
CA GLU A 309 -5.52 23.35 -9.12
C GLU A 309 -4.98 23.95 -10.43
N ILE A 310 -3.69 24.27 -10.44
CA ILE A 310 -2.97 24.81 -11.59
C ILE A 310 -2.13 23.67 -12.18
N THR A 311 -2.42 23.30 -13.41
CA THR A 311 -1.73 22.21 -14.12
C THR A 311 -0.49 22.72 -14.85
N GLU A 312 0.39 21.82 -15.26
CA GLU A 312 1.59 22.20 -16.04
C GLU A 312 1.26 22.98 -17.33
N ARG A 313 0.11 22.69 -17.96
CA ARG A 313 -0.33 23.39 -19.17
C ARG A 313 -0.70 24.85 -18.90
N ASP A 314 -1.18 25.17 -17.70
CA ASP A 314 -1.55 26.54 -17.33
C ASP A 314 -0.32 27.41 -17.07
N LEU A 315 0.81 26.78 -16.77
CA LEU A 315 2.09 27.42 -16.52
C LEU A 315 3.01 27.39 -17.76
N SER A 316 2.46 27.17 -18.95
CA SER A 316 3.24 27.26 -20.20
C SER A 316 3.83 28.67 -20.35
N PRO A 317 5.08 28.84 -20.83
CA PRO A 317 5.79 30.13 -20.83
C PRO A 317 5.02 31.29 -21.50
N ASP A 318 4.28 30.99 -22.57
CA ASP A 318 3.51 31.98 -23.35
C ASP A 318 2.01 31.96 -23.01
N GLY A 319 1.60 31.14 -22.05
CA GLY A 319 0.20 30.97 -21.67
C GLY A 319 -0.30 32.06 -20.74
N THR A 320 -1.59 32.39 -20.82
CA THR A 320 -2.28 33.14 -19.77
C THR A 320 -3.29 32.22 -19.11
N THR A 321 -3.35 32.25 -17.79
CA THR A 321 -4.36 31.51 -17.04
C THR A 321 -5.52 32.43 -16.71
N GLU A 322 -6.69 32.08 -17.21
CA GLU A 322 -7.93 32.78 -16.94
C GLU A 322 -8.65 32.17 -15.74
N ILE A 323 -8.91 32.99 -14.73
CA ILE A 323 -9.72 32.63 -13.55
C ILE A 323 -11.01 33.43 -13.61
N GLN A 324 -12.14 32.74 -13.78
CA GLN A 324 -13.46 33.32 -13.75
C GLN A 324 -14.18 32.96 -12.46
N VAL A 325 -14.86 33.93 -11.85
CA VAL A 325 -15.73 33.73 -10.68
C VAL A 325 -17.10 34.31 -10.97
N ALA A 326 -18.15 33.53 -10.70
CA ALA A 326 -19.53 33.97 -10.82
C ALA A 326 -20.33 33.64 -9.56
N SER A 327 -21.25 34.54 -9.19
CA SER A 327 -22.22 34.35 -8.11
C SER A 327 -23.49 35.14 -8.44
N ASN A 328 -24.65 34.67 -8.00
CA ASN A 328 -25.95 35.27 -8.37
C ASN A 328 -26.12 36.73 -7.92
N ASN A 329 -25.47 37.11 -6.82
CA ASN A 329 -25.63 38.44 -6.20
C ASN A 329 -24.48 39.41 -6.53
N TYR A 330 -23.51 38.96 -7.33
CA TYR A 330 -22.27 39.70 -7.62
C TYR A 330 -22.01 39.75 -9.13
N LYS A 331 -21.31 40.81 -9.59
CA LYS A 331 -20.87 40.87 -10.98
C LYS A 331 -19.83 39.76 -11.24
N PRO A 332 -19.90 39.05 -12.38
CA PRO A 332 -18.90 38.06 -12.72
C PRO A 332 -17.52 38.73 -12.88
N LEU A 333 -16.50 38.14 -12.26
CA LEU A 333 -15.12 38.61 -12.31
C LEU A 333 -14.30 37.68 -13.19
N LYS A 334 -13.50 38.26 -14.09
CA LYS A 334 -12.53 37.54 -14.92
C LYS A 334 -11.14 38.14 -14.68
N VAL A 335 -10.21 37.31 -14.21
CA VAL A 335 -8.83 37.69 -13.94
C VAL A 335 -7.90 36.88 -14.84
N LEU A 336 -6.98 37.56 -15.52
CA LEU A 336 -5.91 36.91 -16.27
C LEU A 336 -4.64 36.96 -15.43
N LYS A 337 -3.96 35.82 -15.30
CA LYS A 337 -2.71 35.67 -14.56
C LYS A 337 -1.63 35.09 -15.45
N SER A 338 -0.44 35.66 -15.38
CA SER A 338 0.74 35.12 -16.05
C SER A 338 1.31 33.90 -15.30
N PRO A 339 2.07 33.03 -15.96
CA PRO A 339 2.71 31.87 -15.31
C PRO A 339 3.65 32.28 -14.18
N ALA A 340 4.40 33.38 -14.37
CA ALA A 340 5.32 33.92 -13.37
C ALA A 340 4.58 34.42 -12.11
N GLU A 341 3.41 35.03 -12.27
CA GLU A 341 2.56 35.41 -11.15
C GLU A 341 2.04 34.19 -10.39
N LEU A 342 1.61 33.14 -11.10
CA LEU A 342 1.03 31.94 -10.48
C LEU A 342 2.04 31.03 -9.79
N ILE A 343 3.26 30.92 -10.32
CA ILE A 343 4.34 30.12 -9.72
C ILE A 343 4.72 30.69 -8.35
N ASN A 344 4.75 32.03 -8.23
CA ASN A 344 5.08 32.72 -6.98
C ASN A 344 3.84 33.07 -6.14
N CYS A 345 2.63 32.74 -6.62
CA CYS A 345 1.40 33.02 -5.90
C CYS A 345 1.26 32.06 -4.71
N GLU A 346 1.26 32.62 -3.50
CA GLU A 346 0.94 31.89 -2.27
C GLU A 346 -0.57 31.73 -2.08
N LYS A 347 -1.35 32.70 -2.57
CA LYS A 347 -2.80 32.75 -2.39
C LYS A 347 -3.46 33.60 -3.46
N VAL A 348 -4.52 33.08 -4.06
CA VAL A 348 -5.36 33.80 -5.02
C VAL A 348 -6.51 34.47 -4.28
N GLU A 349 -6.52 35.80 -4.27
CA GLU A 349 -7.60 36.61 -3.71
C GLU A 349 -8.46 37.20 -4.84
N LEU A 350 -9.76 36.95 -4.78
CA LEU A 350 -10.73 37.37 -5.79
C LEU A 350 -11.79 38.24 -5.13
N VAL A 351 -11.91 39.49 -5.59
CA VAL A 351 -12.79 40.50 -5.00
C VAL A 351 -13.99 40.74 -5.92
N LEU A 352 -15.19 40.39 -5.44
CA LEU A 352 -16.44 40.52 -6.17
C LEU A 352 -17.19 41.80 -5.81
N GLU A 353 -17.67 42.52 -6.83
CA GLU A 353 -18.55 43.68 -6.67
C GLU A 353 -20.02 43.24 -6.56
N PRO A 354 -20.77 43.67 -5.52
CA PRO A 354 -22.20 43.42 -5.43
C PRO A 354 -22.95 43.98 -6.64
N VAL A 355 -24.00 43.29 -7.08
CA VAL A 355 -24.91 43.83 -8.09
C VAL A 355 -25.89 44.77 -7.41
N GLU A 356 -25.86 46.02 -7.81
CA GLU A 356 -26.88 47.01 -7.46
C GLU A 356 -28.11 46.83 -8.34
N GLN A 357 -29.28 46.78 -7.72
CA GLN A 357 -30.58 46.69 -8.39
C GLN A 357 -31.39 47.94 -8.07
N GLY A 358 -31.77 48.67 -9.13
CA GLY A 358 -32.76 49.74 -9.02
C GLY A 358 -34.15 49.15 -8.76
N ILE A 359 -34.81 49.62 -7.71
CA ILE A 359 -36.08 49.12 -7.21
C ILE A 359 -37.02 50.29 -6.97
N THR A 360 -38.24 50.16 -7.47
CA THR A 360 -39.31 51.12 -7.19
C THR A 360 -40.18 50.58 -6.06
N LEU A 361 -40.08 51.21 -4.89
CA LEU A 361 -40.95 50.91 -3.75
C LEU A 361 -42.20 51.78 -3.79
N ARG A 362 -43.35 51.14 -3.74
CA ARG A 362 -44.66 51.78 -3.60
C ARG A 362 -45.18 51.53 -2.20
N LEU A 363 -45.09 52.52 -1.32
CA LEU A 363 -45.59 52.46 0.05
C LEU A 363 -47.09 52.82 0.05
N ASP A 364 -47.96 51.85 0.34
CA ASP A 364 -49.42 52.03 0.43
C ASP A 364 -49.84 52.27 1.89
N PHE A 365 -50.26 53.50 2.21
CA PHE A 365 -50.73 53.88 3.54
C PHE A 365 -52.24 53.71 3.75
N GLY A 366 -52.97 53.29 2.72
CA GLY A 366 -54.43 53.15 2.75
C GLY A 366 -55.17 54.43 2.33
N GLY A 367 -56.48 54.27 2.04
CA GLY A 367 -57.32 55.38 1.60
C GLY A 367 -56.89 56.06 0.30
N GLY A 368 -56.16 55.37 -0.58
CA GLY A 368 -55.64 55.92 -1.84
C GLY A 368 -54.31 56.68 -1.70
N ARG A 369 -53.73 56.76 -0.51
CA ARG A 369 -52.43 57.43 -0.26
C ARG A 369 -51.28 56.49 -0.56
N ILE A 370 -50.64 56.71 -1.70
CA ILE A 370 -49.48 55.93 -2.16
C ILE A 370 -48.29 56.86 -2.30
N PHE A 371 -47.16 56.46 -1.73
CA PHE A 371 -45.87 57.12 -1.92
C PHE A 371 -44.95 56.21 -2.73
N THR A 372 -44.34 56.73 -3.79
CA THR A 372 -43.43 55.97 -4.63
C THR A 372 -42.01 56.52 -4.44
N GLN A 373 -41.08 55.64 -4.13
CA GLN A 373 -39.67 55.97 -3.99
C GLN A 373 -38.83 55.01 -4.83
N GLU A 374 -37.93 55.56 -5.62
CA GLU A 374 -36.87 54.78 -6.26
C GLU A 374 -35.71 54.67 -5.29
N ILE A 375 -35.26 53.44 -5.06
CA ILE A 375 -34.09 53.12 -4.25
C ILE A 375 -33.20 52.15 -5.01
N THR A 376 -31.91 52.15 -4.68
CA THR A 376 -30.97 51.16 -5.17
C THR A 376 -30.59 50.27 -4.01
N LEU A 377 -30.80 48.96 -4.14
CA LEU A 377 -30.37 47.97 -3.15
C LEU A 377 -29.37 47.00 -3.79
N GLU A 378 -28.35 46.62 -3.04
CA GLU A 378 -27.44 45.55 -3.45
C GLU A 378 -28.11 44.18 -3.25
N LYS A 379 -27.98 43.27 -4.23
CA LYS A 379 -28.64 41.96 -4.16
C LYS A 379 -28.19 41.06 -3.00
N ASN A 380 -27.00 41.32 -2.45
CA ASN A 380 -26.43 40.58 -1.34
C ASN A 380 -26.87 41.09 0.04
N THR A 381 -27.68 42.16 0.13
CA THR A 381 -28.12 42.70 1.42
C THR A 381 -29.36 41.97 1.97
N PRO A 382 -29.50 41.90 3.31
CA PRO A 382 -30.69 41.32 3.91
C PRO A 382 -31.97 42.07 3.53
N GLU A 383 -31.90 43.38 3.29
CA GLU A 383 -33.03 44.21 2.86
C GLU A 383 -33.56 43.76 1.49
N TYR A 384 -32.68 43.50 0.52
CA TYR A 384 -33.09 42.97 -0.78
C TYR A 384 -33.69 41.56 -0.65
N SER A 385 -33.06 40.68 0.14
CA SER A 385 -33.58 39.33 0.37
C SER A 385 -34.94 39.33 1.06
N GLN A 386 -35.15 40.20 2.05
CA GLN A 386 -36.44 40.36 2.70
C GLN A 386 -37.47 40.82 1.67
N LEU A 387 -37.16 41.88 0.92
CA LEU A 387 -38.07 42.44 -0.07
C LEU A 387 -38.50 41.40 -1.11
N HIS A 388 -37.54 40.61 -1.60
CA HIS A 388 -37.77 39.52 -2.55
C HIS A 388 -38.59 38.37 -1.95
N SER A 389 -38.47 38.13 -0.63
CA SER A 389 -39.27 37.14 0.11
C SER A 389 -40.70 37.62 0.46
N GLY A 390 -41.05 38.85 0.09
CA GLY A 390 -42.38 39.42 0.33
C GLY A 390 -42.54 40.15 1.67
N ASN A 391 -41.44 40.59 2.27
CA ASN A 391 -41.44 41.37 3.51
C ASN A 391 -40.44 42.53 3.40
N PHE A 392 -40.75 43.72 3.89
CA PHE A 392 -39.80 44.82 3.88
C PHE A 392 -39.89 45.56 5.21
N HIS A 393 -38.84 45.44 6.04
CA HIS A 393 -38.80 46.03 7.39
C HIS A 393 -40.03 45.73 8.26
N GLY A 394 -40.58 44.52 8.16
CA GLY A 394 -41.75 44.10 8.93
C GLY A 394 -43.09 44.46 8.31
N PHE A 395 -43.13 44.97 7.08
CA PHE A 395 -44.35 45.19 6.31
C PHE A 395 -44.48 44.18 5.17
N ARG A 396 -45.70 43.77 4.82
CA ARG A 396 -45.90 42.86 3.68
C ARG A 396 -45.55 43.58 2.39
N ALA A 397 -44.70 42.97 1.58
CA ALA A 397 -44.31 43.48 0.28
C ALA A 397 -44.80 42.52 -0.82
N HIS A 398 -45.41 43.07 -1.87
CA HIS A 398 -45.88 42.32 -3.02
C HIS A 398 -45.20 42.83 -4.29
N ARG A 399 -44.51 41.95 -5.00
CA ARG A 399 -43.91 42.30 -6.29
C ARG A 399 -45.01 42.54 -7.33
N LEU A 400 -44.99 43.70 -7.98
CA LEU A 400 -45.87 44.03 -9.09
C LEU A 400 -45.22 43.55 -10.39
N THR A 401 -46.01 42.89 -11.24
CA THR A 401 -45.58 42.47 -12.57
C THR A 401 -45.60 43.69 -13.49
N VAL A 402 -44.42 44.17 -13.87
CA VAL A 402 -44.22 45.28 -14.81
C VAL A 402 -43.46 44.74 -16.02
N ALA A 403 -43.72 45.27 -17.21
CA ALA A 403 -43.02 44.86 -18.42
C ALA A 403 -41.52 45.22 -18.34
N GLY A 404 -40.63 44.25 -18.60
CA GLY A 404 -39.17 44.41 -18.57
C GLY A 404 -38.49 43.87 -17.29
N ASN A 405 -37.21 44.23 -17.09
CA ASN A 405 -36.42 43.84 -15.91
C ASN A 405 -36.60 44.79 -14.70
N ALA A 406 -37.62 45.65 -14.73
CA ALA A 406 -37.89 46.59 -13.64
C ALA A 406 -38.48 45.85 -12.43
N GLU A 407 -37.91 46.05 -11.24
CA GLU A 407 -38.40 45.50 -9.99
C GLU A 407 -39.24 46.54 -9.24
N VAL A 408 -40.57 46.34 -9.22
CA VAL A 408 -41.51 47.21 -8.49
C VAL A 408 -42.17 46.41 -7.38
N TYR A 409 -42.13 46.92 -6.15
CA TYR A 409 -42.77 46.26 -5.00
C TYR A 409 -43.77 47.21 -4.33
N ASN A 410 -44.96 46.71 -4.03
CA ASN A 410 -45.96 47.39 -3.22
C ASN A 410 -45.84 46.94 -1.76
N VAL A 411 -45.46 47.84 -0.87
CA VAL A 411 -45.31 47.60 0.57
C VAL A 411 -46.55 48.13 1.28
N ASP A 412 -47.31 47.24 1.92
CA ASP A 412 -48.53 47.60 2.65
C ASP A 412 -48.18 48.12 4.05
N MET A 413 -48.37 49.42 4.25
CA MET A 413 -48.08 50.12 5.50
C MET A 413 -49.28 50.09 6.47
N LYS A 414 -50.44 49.53 6.09
CA LYS A 414 -51.69 49.56 6.89
C LYS A 414 -51.64 48.63 8.11
N SER A 415 -50.75 47.64 8.11
CA SER A 415 -50.57 46.74 9.25
C SER A 415 -49.14 46.21 9.26
N PRO A 416 -48.35 46.42 10.34
CA PRO A 416 -47.08 45.72 10.46
C PRO A 416 -47.38 44.22 10.43
N SER A 417 -46.70 43.50 9.56
CA SER A 417 -46.77 42.04 9.54
C SER A 417 -46.35 41.53 10.92
N ARG A 418 -47.05 40.51 11.45
CA ARG A 418 -46.64 39.83 12.69
C ARG A 418 -45.15 39.49 12.58
N GLN A 419 -44.37 39.96 13.56
CA GLN A 419 -42.92 39.79 13.64
C GLN A 419 -42.48 38.38 13.22
N SER A 420 -41.70 38.28 12.15
CA SER A 420 -40.82 37.13 11.95
C SER A 420 -39.67 37.27 12.95
N VAL A 421 -39.59 36.34 13.88
CA VAL A 421 -38.53 36.21 14.90
C VAL A 421 -37.15 36.35 14.23
N PRO A 422 -36.20 37.13 14.78
CA PRO A 422 -34.87 37.26 14.20
C PRO A 422 -34.16 35.90 14.24
N ALA A 423 -33.44 35.58 13.16
CA ALA A 423 -32.54 34.43 13.12
C ALA A 423 -31.57 34.51 14.30
N ALA A 424 -31.61 33.49 15.16
CA ALA A 424 -30.82 33.40 16.37
C ALA A 424 -29.33 33.56 16.09
N GLN A 425 -28.71 34.57 16.70
CA GLN A 425 -27.33 34.45 17.17
C GLN A 425 -27.35 33.81 18.57
N PRO A 426 -26.36 32.95 18.91
CA PRO A 426 -26.41 32.13 20.11
C PRO A 426 -26.00 32.96 21.33
N ALA A 427 -26.93 33.14 22.27
CA ALA A 427 -26.62 33.60 23.61
C ALA A 427 -27.00 32.51 24.63
N ALA A 428 -25.99 32.17 25.42
CA ALA A 428 -25.96 31.39 26.64
C ALA A 428 -27.31 31.01 27.28
N VAL A 429 -27.47 29.71 27.57
CA VAL A 429 -28.44 29.21 28.54
C VAL A 429 -27.69 28.92 29.84
N SER A 430 -27.90 29.76 30.84
CA SER A 430 -27.80 29.40 32.26
C SER A 430 -29.24 29.31 32.78
N SER A 431 -29.62 28.11 33.22
CA SER A 431 -30.41 27.80 34.41
C SER A 431 -31.36 28.90 34.94
N ASP A 432 -32.68 28.69 34.93
CA ASP A 432 -33.41 27.85 35.89
C ASP A 432 -34.94 27.91 35.71
N VAL A 433 -35.52 26.71 35.87
CA VAL A 433 -36.80 26.31 36.46
C VAL A 433 -37.87 27.38 36.72
N HIS A 434 -39.04 27.18 36.09
CA HIS A 434 -40.32 27.67 36.61
C HIS A 434 -41.09 26.53 37.27
N VAL A 435 -41.56 26.76 38.51
CA VAL A 435 -42.66 25.99 39.13
C VAL A 435 -43.91 26.87 39.12
N ALA A 436 -44.94 26.35 38.44
CA ALA A 436 -46.38 26.26 38.75
C ALA A 436 -46.98 27.24 39.79
N ALA A 437 -48.23 27.73 39.76
CA ALA A 437 -49.50 27.43 39.09
C ALA A 437 -50.43 28.67 39.37
N THR A 438 -51.68 28.88 38.94
CA THR A 438 -52.85 27.99 38.79
C THR A 438 -54.05 28.81 38.24
N SER A 439 -55.00 28.11 37.58
CA SER A 439 -56.48 28.33 37.54
C SER A 439 -57.10 29.57 36.85
N HIS A 440 -58.25 29.55 36.15
CA HIS A 440 -59.34 28.55 35.96
C HIS A 440 -60.24 28.94 34.75
N MET A 441 -60.78 27.94 34.04
CA MET A 441 -62.09 27.84 33.32
C MET A 441 -62.49 28.89 32.25
N GLN A 442 -63.12 28.60 31.11
CA GLN A 442 -64.06 27.53 30.73
C GLN A 442 -64.16 27.46 29.18
N GLN A 443 -64.30 26.26 28.61
CA GLN A 443 -64.47 25.94 27.18
C GLN A 443 -65.98 25.83 26.81
N PRO A 444 -66.42 25.85 25.53
CA PRO A 444 -66.39 24.62 24.73
C PRO A 444 -66.27 24.72 23.18
N GLN A 445 -65.62 23.69 22.62
CA GLN A 445 -65.90 22.92 21.39
C GLN A 445 -65.93 23.56 19.97
N ALA A 446 -65.03 23.08 19.10
CA ALA A 446 -65.37 22.47 17.80
C ALA A 446 -64.20 21.63 17.22
N SER A 447 -64.56 20.64 16.41
CA SER A 447 -63.88 19.37 16.11
C SER A 447 -62.78 19.36 15.03
N ALA A 448 -61.83 18.44 15.27
CA ALA A 448 -60.76 17.80 14.49
C ALA A 448 -60.82 17.72 12.95
N ARG A 449 -59.62 17.76 12.32
CA ARG A 449 -59.19 17.00 11.12
C ARG A 449 -57.64 16.79 11.11
N PRO A 450 -57.12 15.82 10.32
CA PRO A 450 -56.13 14.82 10.77
C PRO A 450 -54.64 15.19 10.59
N VAL A 451 -53.81 14.49 11.37
CA VAL A 451 -52.34 14.60 11.46
C VAL A 451 -51.65 13.76 10.37
N ALA A 452 -50.64 14.35 9.71
CA ALA A 452 -49.67 13.66 8.85
C ALA A 452 -48.33 13.48 9.61
N PRO A 453 -47.51 12.45 9.27
CA PRO A 453 -46.48 11.92 10.15
C PRO A 453 -45.22 12.80 10.22
N VAL A 454 -44.62 12.82 11.40
CA VAL A 454 -43.35 13.48 11.72
C VAL A 454 -42.19 12.63 11.20
N PHE A 455 -41.30 13.24 10.40
CA PHE A 455 -39.99 12.67 10.10
C PHE A 455 -38.96 13.20 11.11
N ASP A 456 -38.31 12.29 11.83
CA ASP A 456 -37.20 12.60 12.74
C ASP A 456 -35.97 13.07 11.94
N ARG A 457 -35.55 14.32 12.18
CA ARG A 457 -34.23 14.81 11.75
C ARG A 457 -33.17 14.36 12.75
N ALA A 458 -32.41 13.33 12.41
CA ALA A 458 -31.13 13.05 13.05
C ALA A 458 -30.07 14.06 12.56
N THR A 459 -29.64 14.97 13.43
CA THR A 459 -28.43 15.79 13.24
C THR A 459 -27.20 15.05 13.76
N PRO A 460 -26.15 14.80 12.95
CA PRO A 460 -24.87 14.34 13.47
C PRO A 460 -24.05 15.52 14.01
N ASP A 461 -23.55 15.35 15.24
CA ASP A 461 -22.69 16.29 15.95
C ASP A 461 -21.33 16.47 15.23
N MET A 462 -21.16 17.63 14.57
CA MET A 462 -19.95 18.04 13.83
C MET A 462 -18.91 18.75 14.72
N GLY A 463 -19.08 18.79 16.04
CA GLY A 463 -18.18 19.47 16.96
C GLY A 463 -16.85 18.74 17.20
N LYS A 464 -16.85 17.41 17.24
CA LYS A 464 -15.64 16.61 17.56
C LYS A 464 -14.63 16.54 16.40
N LYS A 465 -15.09 16.43 15.14
CA LYS A 465 -14.19 16.31 13.97
C LYS A 465 -13.31 17.53 13.68
N ARG A 466 -13.70 18.73 14.16
CA ARG A 466 -12.90 19.96 13.97
C ARG A 466 -11.74 20.07 14.97
N LYS A 467 -11.86 19.53 16.17
CA LYS A 467 -10.81 19.59 17.21
C LYS A 467 -9.66 18.62 16.92
N ASP A 468 -9.98 17.43 16.41
CA ASP A 468 -8.97 16.40 16.10
C ASP A 468 -8.16 16.76 14.84
N LYS A 469 -8.77 17.42 13.85
CA LYS A 469 -8.09 17.86 12.62
C LYS A 469 -7.12 19.02 12.87
N ALA A 470 -7.44 19.91 13.81
CA ALA A 470 -6.56 21.01 14.22
C ALA A 470 -5.36 20.55 15.07
N ARG A 471 -5.53 19.48 15.86
CA ARG A 471 -4.45 18.87 16.65
C ARG A 471 -3.43 18.17 15.75
N ASN A 472 -3.89 17.39 14.77
CA ASN A 472 -3.00 16.72 13.80
C ASN A 472 -2.23 17.70 12.91
N ALA A 473 -2.83 18.84 12.53
CA ALA A 473 -2.12 19.86 11.74
C ALA A 473 -1.03 20.59 12.54
N ARG A 474 -1.13 20.65 13.87
CA ARG A 474 -0.15 21.29 14.75
C ARG A 474 1.01 20.34 15.11
N GLU A 475 0.74 19.05 15.20
CA GLU A 475 1.78 18.01 15.35
C GLU A 475 2.60 17.86 14.06
N LEU A 476 1.96 17.88 12.88
CA LEU A 476 2.64 17.83 11.59
C LEU A 476 3.56 19.05 11.33
N ARG A 477 3.17 20.25 11.81
CA ARG A 477 4.04 21.45 11.74
C ARG A 477 5.21 21.42 12.72
N LYS A 478 5.11 20.66 13.82
CA LYS A 478 6.20 20.46 14.78
C LYS A 478 7.24 19.46 14.27
N GLU A 479 6.81 18.42 13.54
CA GLU A 479 7.72 17.49 12.86
C GLU A 479 8.49 18.18 11.72
N ILE A 480 7.83 19.04 10.92
CA ILE A 480 8.49 19.77 9.83
C ILE A 480 9.54 20.79 10.34
N ALA A 481 9.29 21.41 11.51
CA ALA A 481 10.24 22.34 12.12
C ALA A 481 11.45 21.62 12.77
N ALA A 482 11.30 20.36 13.17
CA ALA A 482 12.39 19.55 13.73
C ALA A 482 13.34 19.01 12.64
N ASP A 483 12.89 18.95 11.38
CA ASP A 483 13.67 18.43 10.24
C ASP A 483 14.47 19.53 9.50
N THR A 484 14.37 20.80 9.93
CA THR A 484 15.03 21.95 9.27
C THR A 484 16.33 22.40 9.97
N ASP A 485 16.82 21.66 10.96
CA ASP A 485 18.04 22.04 11.72
C ASP A 485 19.28 21.19 11.41
N ASN A 486 19.27 20.43 10.31
CA ASN A 486 20.45 19.73 9.81
C ASN A 486 20.74 20.14 8.36
N GLN A 487 21.33 21.32 8.18
CA GLN A 487 22.03 21.66 6.94
C GLN A 487 23.55 21.57 7.14
N PRO A 488 24.29 20.84 6.30
CA PRO A 488 25.74 20.74 6.37
C PRO A 488 26.39 21.99 5.74
N VAL A 489 27.26 22.66 6.51
CA VAL A 489 28.15 23.71 6.01
C VAL A 489 29.36 23.06 5.33
N ALA A 490 29.73 23.59 4.15
CA ALA A 490 30.86 23.14 3.33
C ALA A 490 32.23 23.41 4.00
N PRO A 491 33.30 22.70 3.61
CA PRO A 491 34.50 22.54 4.43
C PRO A 491 35.51 23.66 4.20
N ASP A 492 36.19 24.06 5.28
CA ASP A 492 37.51 24.69 5.17
C ASP A 492 38.47 24.03 6.18
N ASN A 493 39.69 23.81 5.72
CA ASN A 493 40.70 22.98 6.36
C ASN A 493 41.39 23.74 7.51
N THR A 494 41.60 23.08 8.66
CA THR A 494 42.87 23.12 9.42
C THR A 494 42.82 22.14 10.59
N VAL A 495 43.99 21.55 10.85
CA VAL A 495 44.30 20.45 11.79
C VAL A 495 44.30 20.96 13.23
N GLU A 496 43.69 20.24 14.17
CA GLU A 496 44.34 19.66 15.37
C GLU A 496 43.35 18.99 16.32
N GLU A 497 43.88 17.94 16.94
CA GLU A 497 43.30 16.94 17.82
C GLU A 497 42.81 17.54 19.16
N THR A 498 41.64 17.13 19.66
CA THR A 498 41.46 16.77 21.10
C THR A 498 40.08 16.19 21.36
N VAL A 499 40.10 15.00 21.94
CA VAL A 499 38.98 14.19 22.43
C VAL A 499 38.53 14.74 23.80
N VAL A 500 37.25 15.10 23.95
CA VAL A 500 36.53 15.02 25.24
C VAL A 500 35.08 14.61 24.96
N GLY A 501 34.76 13.36 25.24
CA GLY A 501 33.40 12.82 25.17
C GLY A 501 32.66 12.97 26.48
N ASP A 502 31.41 13.44 26.43
CA ASP A 502 30.54 13.54 27.58
C ASP A 502 29.65 12.30 27.73
N LYS A 503 29.71 11.69 28.91
CA LYS A 503 29.06 10.43 29.31
C LYS A 503 27.64 10.69 29.83
N HIS A 504 26.61 10.14 29.19
CA HIS A 504 25.31 9.90 29.83
C HIS A 504 25.16 8.41 30.22
N SER A 505 24.98 8.19 31.53
CA SER A 505 24.99 6.90 32.23
C SER A 505 23.69 6.10 32.06
N SER A 506 23.78 4.88 31.50
CA SER A 506 22.70 3.93 31.19
C SER A 506 22.36 2.94 32.32
N LYS A 507 22.26 3.42 33.57
CA LYS A 507 21.99 2.55 34.74
C LYS A 507 20.52 2.12 34.92
N GLY A 508 19.58 2.69 34.17
CA GLY A 508 18.15 2.34 34.26
C GLY A 508 17.71 1.15 33.37
N LEU A 509 18.44 0.89 32.27
CA LEU A 509 18.03 -0.12 31.28
C LEU A 509 18.36 -1.56 31.72
N TRP A 510 19.45 -1.73 32.47
CA TRP A 510 19.93 -3.04 32.91
C TRP A 510 19.05 -3.69 33.98
N ALA A 511 18.40 -2.90 34.84
CA ALA A 511 17.48 -3.42 35.85
C ALA A 511 16.24 -4.08 35.23
N VAL A 512 15.75 -3.54 34.11
CA VAL A 512 14.57 -4.09 33.40
C VAL A 512 14.90 -5.41 32.69
N VAL A 513 16.10 -5.51 32.11
CA VAL A 513 16.57 -6.74 31.45
C VAL A 513 16.76 -7.88 32.46
N ILE A 514 17.31 -7.59 33.65
CA ILE A 514 17.50 -8.60 34.69
C ILE A 514 16.17 -9.16 35.20
N VAL A 515 15.16 -8.29 35.41
CA VAL A 515 13.82 -8.74 35.83
C VAL A 515 13.17 -9.60 34.74
N LEU A 516 13.32 -9.24 33.46
CA LEU A 516 12.75 -10.00 32.35
C LEU A 516 13.40 -11.40 32.22
N VAL A 517 14.71 -11.49 32.42
CA VAL A 517 15.45 -12.76 32.39
C VAL A 517 15.04 -13.66 33.56
N LEU A 518 14.80 -13.11 34.76
CA LEU A 518 14.33 -13.89 35.92
C LEU A 518 12.90 -14.43 35.73
N ILE A 519 12.01 -13.66 35.08
CA ILE A 519 10.65 -14.12 34.74
C ILE A 519 10.73 -15.27 33.73
N ILE A 520 11.56 -15.13 32.68
CA ILE A 520 11.75 -16.16 31.67
C ILE A 520 12.36 -17.43 32.29
N ALA A 521 13.35 -17.29 33.17
CA ALA A 521 13.94 -18.42 33.89
C ALA A 521 12.92 -19.12 34.83
N GLY A 522 12.06 -18.35 35.51
CA GLY A 522 10.98 -18.88 36.33
C GLY A 522 9.94 -19.66 35.53
N CYS A 523 9.57 -19.17 34.34
CA CYS A 523 8.67 -19.88 33.43
C CYS A 523 9.29 -21.17 32.89
N ILE A 524 10.58 -21.15 32.56
CA ILE A 524 11.29 -22.35 32.10
C ILE A 524 11.42 -23.39 33.22
N ALA A 525 11.68 -22.95 34.46
CA ALA A 525 11.73 -23.84 35.62
C ALA A 525 10.36 -24.46 35.94
N TYR A 526 9.27 -23.72 35.75
CA TYR A 526 7.90 -24.24 35.94
C TYR A 526 7.53 -25.30 34.89
N PHE A 527 8.00 -25.16 33.64
CA PHE A 527 7.75 -26.14 32.57
C PHE A 527 8.70 -27.35 32.58
N LEU A 528 9.80 -27.31 33.33
CA LEU A 528 10.81 -28.38 33.40
C LEU A 528 10.74 -29.26 34.66
N LEU A 529 9.76 -29.04 35.54
CA LEU A 529 9.50 -29.95 36.65
C LEU A 529 8.67 -31.15 36.15
N PRO A 530 9.16 -32.40 36.28
CA PRO A 530 8.48 -33.59 35.78
C PRO A 530 7.36 -33.99 36.74
N ASP A 531 6.12 -34.00 36.25
CA ASP A 531 5.02 -34.67 36.95
C ASP A 531 5.09 -36.17 36.66
N SER A 532 5.23 -36.94 37.73
CA SER A 532 5.48 -38.38 37.72
C SER A 532 4.22 -39.15 38.09
N GLY A 533 3.84 -40.12 37.24
CA GLY A 533 2.89 -41.20 37.54
C GLY A 533 1.44 -40.86 37.18
N GLU A 534 0.60 -41.74 36.65
CA GLU A 534 0.68 -43.17 36.34
C GLU A 534 -0.38 -43.48 35.25
N GLN A 535 -0.21 -44.64 34.61
CA GLN A 535 -1.05 -45.23 33.57
C GLN A 535 -2.51 -45.41 34.01
N GLN A 536 -3.47 -45.27 33.07
CA GLN A 536 -4.49 -46.31 32.86
C GLN A 536 -5.27 -46.16 31.53
N MET A 537 -5.07 -47.21 30.72
CA MET A 537 -5.98 -47.96 29.85
C MET A 537 -7.00 -47.27 28.92
N ALA A 538 -6.93 -47.76 27.69
CA ALA A 538 -7.92 -47.71 26.64
C ALA A 538 -9.31 -48.16 27.10
N GLN A 539 -10.34 -47.50 26.57
CA GLN A 539 -11.67 -48.07 26.47
C GLN A 539 -12.33 -47.62 25.16
N GLU A 540 -12.36 -48.55 24.22
CA GLU A 540 -13.28 -48.59 23.08
C GLU A 540 -14.72 -48.67 23.62
N VAL A 541 -15.59 -47.76 23.19
CA VAL A 541 -17.05 -48.00 23.24
C VAL A 541 -17.63 -47.57 21.90
N THR A 542 -18.21 -48.58 21.25
CA THR A 542 -18.90 -48.56 19.98
C THR A 542 -20.23 -47.80 20.05
N GLN A 543 -20.57 -47.27 18.89
CA GLN A 543 -21.75 -46.52 18.54
C GLN A 543 -22.99 -47.42 18.54
N GLU A 544 -23.56 -47.67 19.72
CA GLU A 544 -24.85 -48.39 19.88
C GLU A 544 -25.46 -48.14 21.28
N GLU A 545 -25.49 -46.88 21.71
CA GLU A 545 -26.50 -46.37 22.67
C GLU A 545 -27.27 -45.25 21.94
N LEU A 546 -28.23 -45.61 21.09
CA LEU A 546 -29.64 -45.70 21.46
C LEU A 546 -30.13 -44.35 22.04
N ASP A 547 -30.43 -43.38 21.17
CA ASP A 547 -31.81 -43.17 20.70
C ASP A 547 -32.86 -43.51 21.77
N ALA A 548 -33.11 -42.55 22.67
CA ALA A 548 -34.34 -42.46 23.43
C ALA A 548 -34.78 -40.99 23.55
N ALA A 549 -36.04 -40.77 23.14
CA ALA A 549 -36.87 -39.58 23.37
C ALA A 549 -36.76 -38.40 22.39
N VAL A 550 -37.21 -38.63 21.16
CA VAL A 550 -38.04 -37.65 20.45
C VAL A 550 -39.44 -37.64 21.08
N ALA A 551 -39.82 -36.54 21.75
CA ALA A 551 -41.15 -35.92 21.71
C ALA A 551 -41.32 -34.88 22.84
N THR A 552 -41.33 -33.60 22.51
CA THR A 552 -42.49 -32.69 22.69
C THR A 552 -42.07 -31.28 22.24
N ALA A 553 -42.79 -30.76 21.25
CA ALA A 553 -42.78 -29.36 20.90
C ALA A 553 -43.65 -28.59 21.90
N ASP A 554 -43.13 -27.50 22.46
CA ASP A 554 -43.95 -26.33 22.75
C ASP A 554 -43.11 -25.05 22.78
N SER A 555 -43.73 -23.97 22.33
CA SER A 555 -43.10 -22.70 21.96
C SER A 555 -43.15 -21.70 23.11
N GLN A 556 -42.02 -21.09 23.52
CA GLN A 556 -41.88 -19.68 23.91
C GLN A 556 -40.43 -19.30 24.30
N PRO A 557 -40.04 -18.00 24.22
CA PRO A 557 -38.69 -17.56 23.89
C PRO A 557 -37.73 -17.57 25.08
N VAL A 558 -36.55 -18.14 24.90
CA VAL A 558 -35.50 -18.14 25.93
C VAL A 558 -34.36 -17.20 25.54
N ALA A 559 -34.04 -16.33 26.49
CA ALA A 559 -33.07 -15.26 26.45
C ALA A 559 -31.70 -15.67 25.89
N ALA A 560 -31.05 -14.70 25.22
CA ALA A 560 -29.69 -14.82 24.70
C ALA A 560 -28.72 -15.34 25.77
N ALA A 561 -28.29 -16.58 25.59
CA ALA A 561 -27.21 -17.18 26.37
C ALA A 561 -25.91 -16.40 26.12
N ALA A 562 -25.20 -16.06 27.19
CA ALA A 562 -23.85 -15.50 27.12
C ALA A 562 -22.94 -16.46 26.33
N PRO A 563 -22.00 -15.96 25.49
CA PRO A 563 -21.21 -16.80 24.60
C PRO A 563 -20.36 -17.78 25.42
N ALA A 564 -20.58 -19.07 25.20
CA ALA A 564 -19.73 -20.13 25.71
C ALA A 564 -18.30 -19.94 25.19
N ALA A 565 -17.30 -20.24 26.03
CA ALA A 565 -15.91 -20.25 25.59
C ALA A 565 -15.74 -21.27 24.44
N PRO A 566 -14.92 -20.97 23.41
CA PRO A 566 -14.76 -21.86 22.26
C PRO A 566 -14.19 -23.20 22.73
N SER A 567 -14.77 -24.28 22.22
CA SER A 567 -14.32 -25.65 22.49
C SER A 567 -12.94 -25.91 21.86
N ALA A 568 -12.23 -26.93 22.35
CA ALA A 568 -10.90 -27.28 21.83
C ALA A 568 -10.93 -27.62 20.33
N ASP A 569 -12.01 -28.25 19.84
CA ASP A 569 -12.17 -28.58 18.43
C ASP A 569 -12.48 -27.34 17.57
N GLU A 570 -13.21 -26.34 18.07
CA GLU A 570 -13.39 -25.06 17.36
C GLU A 570 -12.07 -24.28 17.24
N ILE A 571 -11.22 -24.32 18.28
CA ILE A 571 -9.88 -23.71 18.23
C ILE A 571 -9.01 -24.41 17.17
N ALA A 572 -9.08 -25.74 17.10
CA ALA A 572 -8.36 -26.54 16.10
C ALA A 572 -8.84 -26.23 14.67
N ASP A 573 -10.14 -26.09 14.45
CA ASP A 573 -10.73 -25.74 13.16
C ASP A 573 -10.31 -24.33 12.70
N VAL A 574 -10.31 -23.35 13.60
CA VAL A 574 -9.81 -21.99 13.31
C VAL A 574 -8.32 -22.01 12.97
N ALA A 575 -7.51 -22.77 13.69
CA ALA A 575 -6.09 -22.93 13.38
C ALA A 575 -5.90 -23.56 11.99
N TYR A 576 -6.62 -24.63 11.68
CA TYR A 576 -6.56 -25.30 10.37
C TYR A 576 -6.89 -24.35 9.21
N LEU A 577 -7.99 -23.59 9.30
CA LEU A 577 -8.37 -22.63 8.26
C LEU A 577 -7.35 -21.49 8.11
N ASN A 578 -6.66 -21.14 9.20
CA ASN A 578 -5.62 -20.11 9.20
C ASN A 578 -4.29 -20.58 8.59
N ASP A 579 -3.86 -21.79 8.92
CA ASP A 579 -2.58 -22.34 8.48
C ASP A 579 -2.62 -22.79 7.01
N ASN A 580 -3.79 -23.22 6.53
CA ASN A 580 -3.97 -23.69 5.16
C ASN A 580 -4.49 -22.57 4.26
N THR A 581 -3.59 -21.97 3.46
CA THR A 581 -3.93 -20.83 2.60
C THR A 581 -4.29 -21.21 1.16
N LYS A 582 -3.94 -22.42 0.72
CA LYS A 582 -4.14 -22.88 -0.67
C LYS A 582 -5.40 -23.71 -0.86
N THR A 583 -5.68 -24.62 0.07
CA THR A 583 -6.76 -25.59 -0.04
C THR A 583 -7.36 -25.86 1.33
N TRP A 584 -8.69 -25.87 1.43
CA TRP A 584 -9.41 -26.35 2.61
C TRP A 584 -10.16 -27.63 2.27
N LYS A 585 -10.19 -28.57 3.20
CA LYS A 585 -10.96 -29.80 3.06
C LYS A 585 -11.99 -29.88 4.18
N SER A 586 -13.23 -30.18 3.83
CA SER A 586 -14.30 -30.37 4.82
C SER A 586 -14.01 -31.53 5.78
N SER A 587 -13.31 -32.57 5.33
CA SER A 587 -12.93 -33.74 6.14
C SER A 587 -11.93 -33.45 7.27
N GLU A 588 -11.14 -32.37 7.15
CA GLU A 588 -10.13 -31.99 8.14
C GLU A 588 -10.70 -31.07 9.24
N LEU A 589 -11.94 -30.60 9.05
CA LEU A 589 -12.66 -29.82 10.05
C LEU A 589 -13.42 -30.76 10.97
N LYS A 590 -13.32 -30.52 12.27
CA LYS A 590 -13.89 -31.36 13.32
C LYS A 590 -15.33 -31.00 13.64
N THR A 591 -15.67 -29.72 13.60
CA THR A 591 -17.00 -29.23 13.98
C THR A 591 -17.87 -28.90 12.77
N ASP A 592 -19.15 -29.24 12.85
CA ASP A 592 -20.12 -28.95 11.77
C ASP A 592 -20.31 -27.45 11.56
N LYS A 593 -20.08 -26.66 12.61
CA LYS A 593 -20.06 -25.20 12.57
C LYS A 593 -19.07 -24.68 11.53
N TYR A 594 -17.80 -25.11 11.53
CA TYR A 594 -16.83 -24.63 10.54
C TYR A 594 -16.96 -25.34 9.18
N LYS A 595 -17.52 -26.56 9.13
CA LYS A 595 -17.93 -27.18 7.85
C LYS A 595 -19.04 -26.40 7.14
N ALA A 596 -19.91 -25.71 7.89
CA ALA A 596 -20.93 -24.85 7.32
C ALA A 596 -20.36 -23.71 6.47
N LEU A 597 -19.14 -23.23 6.76
CA LEU A 597 -18.45 -22.25 5.91
C LEU A 597 -18.15 -22.82 4.52
N ILE A 598 -17.62 -24.03 4.43
CA ILE A 598 -17.35 -24.69 3.16
C ILE A 598 -18.66 -24.94 2.40
N THR A 599 -19.70 -25.34 3.14
CA THR A 599 -21.04 -25.54 2.59
C THR A 599 -21.60 -24.24 2.00
N ALA A 600 -21.44 -23.11 2.69
CA ALA A 600 -21.85 -21.79 2.20
C ALA A 600 -21.08 -21.37 0.94
N ILE A 601 -19.78 -21.71 0.85
CA ILE A 601 -19.00 -21.48 -0.37
C ILE A 601 -19.54 -22.36 -1.52
N SER A 602 -19.81 -23.65 -1.27
CA SER A 602 -20.35 -24.56 -2.28
C SER A 602 -21.77 -24.20 -2.75
N SER A 603 -22.61 -23.62 -1.88
CA SER A 603 -23.96 -23.18 -2.24
C SER A 603 -23.94 -21.84 -2.97
N GLY A 604 -22.83 -21.11 -2.90
CA GLY A 604 -22.68 -19.76 -3.46
C GLY A 604 -23.40 -18.70 -2.63
N ASP A 605 -23.61 -18.95 -1.33
CA ASP A 605 -24.30 -18.03 -0.42
C ASP A 605 -23.31 -17.01 0.18
N ILE A 606 -23.26 -15.82 -0.42
CA ILE A 606 -22.37 -14.73 0.00
C ILE A 606 -22.68 -14.29 1.44
N ASP A 607 -23.95 -14.25 1.84
CA ASP A 607 -24.35 -13.79 3.16
C ASP A 607 -23.94 -14.78 4.25
N ALA A 608 -24.14 -16.07 4.02
CA ALA A 608 -23.71 -17.10 4.94
C ALA A 608 -22.17 -17.13 5.10
N VAL A 609 -21.40 -16.89 4.03
CA VAL A 609 -19.93 -16.83 4.10
C VAL A 609 -19.45 -15.62 4.91
N VAL A 610 -19.98 -14.43 4.61
CA VAL A 610 -19.50 -13.18 5.22
C VAL A 610 -19.91 -13.05 6.68
N ASN A 611 -21.06 -13.60 7.06
CA ASN A 611 -21.54 -13.61 8.44
C ASN A 611 -21.07 -14.83 9.24
N HIS A 612 -20.29 -15.73 8.64
CA HIS A 612 -19.76 -16.90 9.34
C HIS A 612 -18.83 -16.49 10.49
N GLU A 613 -18.84 -17.23 11.60
CA GLU A 613 -18.10 -16.87 12.82
C GLU A 613 -16.59 -16.75 12.60
N TYR A 614 -16.03 -17.59 11.72
CA TYR A 614 -14.64 -17.49 11.28
C TYR A 614 -14.30 -16.15 10.60
N ILE A 615 -15.24 -15.56 9.86
CA ILE A 615 -15.03 -14.37 9.02
C ILE A 615 -15.42 -13.08 9.75
N ILE A 616 -16.47 -13.11 10.55
CA ILE A 616 -17.00 -11.92 11.24
C ILE A 616 -16.16 -11.53 12.47
N VAL A 617 -15.55 -12.50 13.16
CA VAL A 617 -14.69 -12.27 14.33
C VAL A 617 -13.26 -12.02 13.87
N ASP A 618 -12.80 -10.77 13.90
CA ASP A 618 -11.49 -10.37 13.34
C ASP A 618 -10.30 -11.10 14.00
N LYS A 619 -10.44 -11.56 15.24
CA LYS A 619 -9.43 -12.36 15.97
C LYS A 619 -9.27 -13.79 15.43
N ASN A 620 -10.32 -14.36 14.84
CA ASN A 620 -10.31 -15.71 14.29
C ASN A 620 -9.74 -15.74 12.87
N LEU A 621 -9.83 -14.63 12.13
CA LEU A 621 -9.45 -14.52 10.72
C LEU A 621 -8.00 -14.05 10.53
N ASN A 622 -7.01 -14.92 10.73
CA ASN A 622 -5.59 -14.58 10.48
C ASN A 622 -5.13 -14.87 9.04
N ASN A 623 -5.87 -15.72 8.31
CA ASN A 623 -5.64 -16.00 6.90
C ASN A 623 -5.98 -14.78 6.02
N ARG A 624 -4.94 -14.14 5.46
CA ARG A 624 -5.08 -12.96 4.61
C ARG A 624 -5.84 -13.22 3.30
N ILE A 625 -5.84 -14.46 2.81
CA ILE A 625 -6.54 -14.84 1.58
C ILE A 625 -8.04 -14.99 1.85
N ALA A 626 -8.40 -15.69 2.93
CA ALA A 626 -9.79 -15.86 3.36
C ALA A 626 -10.49 -14.52 3.64
N ARG A 627 -9.90 -13.70 4.53
CA ARG A 627 -9.43 -12.36 4.17
C ARG A 627 -10.13 -11.63 3.02
N SER A 628 -9.35 -11.51 1.97
CA SER A 628 -9.68 -10.86 0.71
C SER A 628 -10.84 -11.52 -0.04
N ILE A 629 -11.03 -12.85 0.09
CA ILE A 629 -12.19 -13.54 -0.49
C ILE A 629 -13.48 -12.95 0.10
N ALA A 630 -13.58 -12.88 1.42
CA ALA A 630 -14.76 -12.32 2.08
C ALA A 630 -15.00 -10.84 1.71
N ASP A 631 -13.94 -10.03 1.64
CA ASP A 631 -14.05 -8.63 1.24
C ASP A 631 -14.49 -8.47 -0.23
N MET A 632 -14.00 -9.31 -1.15
CA MET A 632 -14.40 -9.29 -2.56
C MET A 632 -15.82 -9.81 -2.78
N LEU A 633 -16.24 -10.85 -2.06
CA LEU A 633 -17.61 -11.35 -2.10
C LEU A 633 -18.59 -10.30 -1.58
N TRP A 634 -18.26 -9.64 -0.46
CA TRP A 634 -19.07 -8.57 0.09
C TRP A 634 -19.17 -7.36 -0.85
N ALA A 635 -18.05 -6.95 -1.45
CA ALA A 635 -18.02 -5.86 -2.42
C ALA A 635 -18.85 -6.15 -3.68
N ALA A 636 -18.93 -7.41 -4.09
CA ALA A 636 -19.71 -7.82 -5.26
C ALA A 636 -21.22 -7.96 -4.99
N LYS A 637 -21.64 -8.00 -3.72
CA LYS A 637 -23.04 -8.14 -3.35
C LYS A 637 -23.86 -6.94 -3.82
N GLY A 638 -24.95 -7.18 -4.54
CA GLY A 638 -25.78 -6.14 -5.16
C GLY A 638 -25.19 -5.51 -6.41
N SER A 639 -24.01 -5.94 -6.85
CA SER A 639 -23.37 -5.47 -8.09
C SER A 639 -23.70 -6.40 -9.28
N PRO A 640 -23.53 -5.95 -10.53
CA PRO A 640 -23.71 -6.82 -11.71
C PRO A 640 -22.82 -8.08 -11.70
N ASN A 641 -21.72 -8.07 -10.94
CA ASN A 641 -20.76 -9.17 -10.86
C ASN A 641 -21.12 -10.24 -9.82
N GLU A 642 -22.18 -10.05 -9.04
CA GLU A 642 -22.62 -10.99 -8.00
C GLU A 642 -22.81 -12.40 -8.58
N SER A 643 -23.54 -12.51 -9.70
CA SER A 643 -23.80 -13.80 -10.36
C SER A 643 -22.54 -14.52 -10.85
N SER A 644 -21.53 -13.76 -11.30
CA SER A 644 -20.23 -14.29 -11.72
C SER A 644 -19.41 -14.79 -10.53
N ASN A 645 -19.46 -14.09 -9.40
CA ASN A 645 -18.77 -14.49 -8.17
C ASN A 645 -19.41 -15.72 -7.54
N ILE A 646 -20.74 -15.84 -7.56
CA ILE A 646 -21.46 -17.06 -7.15
C ILE A 646 -21.02 -18.26 -8.01
N LYS A 647 -20.90 -18.08 -9.34
CA LYS A 647 -20.40 -19.13 -10.24
C LYS A 647 -18.95 -19.52 -9.91
N ALA A 648 -18.10 -18.54 -9.59
CA ALA A 648 -16.72 -18.81 -9.19
C ALA A 648 -16.65 -19.60 -7.88
N MET A 649 -17.43 -19.23 -6.86
CA MET A 649 -17.53 -19.97 -5.60
C MET A 649 -17.85 -21.45 -5.84
N LYS A 650 -18.89 -21.74 -6.63
CA LYS A 650 -19.28 -23.12 -6.96
C LYS A 650 -18.22 -23.88 -7.76
N LYS A 651 -17.54 -23.20 -8.69
CA LYS A 651 -16.53 -23.82 -9.57
C LYS A 651 -15.28 -24.29 -8.83
N TYR A 652 -14.88 -23.60 -7.77
CA TYR A 652 -13.63 -23.88 -7.04
C TYR A 652 -13.85 -24.68 -5.75
N VAL A 653 -15.06 -25.20 -5.55
CA VAL A 653 -15.32 -26.27 -4.59
C VAL A 653 -15.54 -27.57 -5.36
N SER A 654 -14.80 -28.60 -4.99
CA SER A 654 -14.92 -29.94 -5.56
C SER A 654 -16.04 -30.71 -4.85
N GLU A 655 -16.62 -31.72 -5.51
CA GLU A 655 -17.75 -32.51 -4.95
C GLU A 655 -17.41 -33.23 -3.65
N ASP A 656 -16.11 -33.45 -3.38
CA ASP A 656 -15.56 -34.02 -2.13
C ASP A 656 -15.47 -33.00 -0.97
N GLY A 657 -15.98 -31.77 -1.14
CA GLY A 657 -15.91 -30.72 -0.13
C GLY A 657 -14.53 -30.06 -0.02
N THR A 658 -13.69 -30.18 -1.06
CA THR A 658 -12.40 -29.49 -1.14
C THR A 658 -12.53 -28.11 -1.79
N VAL A 659 -12.21 -27.04 -1.05
CA VAL A 659 -12.17 -25.66 -1.54
C VAL A 659 -10.76 -25.30 -1.99
N LYS A 660 -10.57 -24.94 -3.25
CA LYS A 660 -9.31 -24.37 -3.76
C LYS A 660 -9.25 -22.87 -3.45
N VAL A 661 -8.88 -22.53 -2.22
CA VAL A 661 -8.91 -21.17 -1.66
C VAL A 661 -8.09 -20.18 -2.51
N TRP A 662 -6.89 -20.57 -2.94
CA TRP A 662 -6.05 -19.70 -3.77
C TRP A 662 -6.67 -19.43 -5.15
N ASP A 663 -7.18 -20.47 -5.81
CA ASP A 663 -7.78 -20.34 -7.14
C ASP A 663 -9.10 -19.54 -7.11
N LEU A 664 -9.89 -19.72 -6.04
CA LEU A 664 -11.08 -18.93 -5.79
C LEU A 664 -10.73 -17.45 -5.61
N TYR A 665 -9.69 -17.16 -4.82
CA TYR A 665 -9.17 -15.80 -4.64
C TYR A 665 -8.75 -15.17 -5.98
N GLU A 666 -7.97 -15.87 -6.80
CA GLU A 666 -7.56 -15.36 -8.11
C GLU A 666 -8.75 -15.11 -9.04
N ALA A 667 -9.74 -16.01 -9.05
CA ALA A 667 -10.93 -15.86 -9.88
C ALA A 667 -11.76 -14.62 -9.49
N LEU A 668 -11.96 -14.41 -8.19
CA LEU A 668 -12.67 -13.24 -7.67
C LEU A 668 -11.88 -11.94 -7.92
N ALA A 669 -10.55 -11.99 -7.81
CA ALA A 669 -9.69 -10.82 -8.04
C ALA A 669 -9.70 -10.32 -9.50
N ARG A 670 -9.99 -11.19 -10.47
CA ARG A 670 -10.10 -10.83 -11.90
C ARG A 670 -11.40 -10.11 -12.23
N VAL A 671 -12.44 -10.27 -11.42
CA VAL A 671 -13.80 -9.77 -11.70
C VAL A 671 -14.22 -8.74 -10.63
N LYS A 672 -13.43 -7.66 -10.49
CA LYS A 672 -13.75 -6.61 -9.52
C LYS A 672 -14.96 -5.79 -9.98
N PRO A 673 -15.95 -5.53 -9.11
CA PRO A 673 -17.11 -4.71 -9.43
C PRO A 673 -16.69 -3.25 -9.66
N THR A 674 -17.21 -2.64 -10.73
CA THR A 674 -17.03 -1.21 -11.03
C THR A 674 -17.70 -0.32 -9.99
N GLU A 675 -18.84 -0.78 -9.45
CA GLU A 675 -19.58 -0.16 -8.35
C GLU A 675 -19.67 -1.17 -7.21
N PRO A 676 -18.74 -1.14 -6.24
CA PRO A 676 -18.75 -2.06 -5.11
C PRO A 676 -19.84 -1.68 -4.11
N ASN A 677 -20.29 -2.65 -3.33
CA ASN A 677 -21.17 -2.42 -2.18
C ASN A 677 -20.56 -1.36 -1.24
N PRO A 678 -21.25 -0.23 -0.99
CA PRO A 678 -20.71 0.87 -0.18
C PRO A 678 -20.73 0.58 1.33
N ALA A 679 -21.47 -0.44 1.78
CA ALA A 679 -21.54 -0.79 3.19
C ALA A 679 -20.26 -1.51 3.64
N PRO A 680 -19.71 -1.21 4.83
CA PRO A 680 -18.59 -1.99 5.37
C PRO A 680 -19.03 -3.44 5.61
N ARG A 681 -18.10 -4.38 5.39
CA ARG A 681 -18.33 -5.80 5.70
C ARG A 681 -18.72 -5.96 7.18
N PRO A 682 -19.72 -6.80 7.53
CA PRO A 682 -20.04 -7.15 8.91
C PRO A 682 -18.80 -7.62 9.69
N ARG A 683 -18.65 -7.13 10.92
CA ARG A 683 -17.56 -7.48 11.86
C ARG A 683 -18.07 -7.51 13.30
N ARG A 684 -17.46 -8.33 14.15
CA ARG A 684 -17.78 -8.48 15.58
C ARG A 684 -16.53 -8.45 16.45
#